data_AF-A0A8J9TI32-F1
#
_entry.id   AF-A0A8J9TI32-F1
#
_cell.length_a   1.000
_cell.length_b   1.000
_cell.length_c   1.000
_cell.angle_alpha   90.00
_cell.angle_beta   90.00
_cell.angle_gamma   90.00
#
_symmetry.space_group_name_H-M   'P 1'
#
loop_
_entity.id
_entity.type
_entity.pdbx_description
1 polymer ?
#
loop_
_entity_poly.entity_id
_entity_poly.type
_entity_poly.pdbx_seq_one_letter_code
_entity_poly.pdbx_strand_id
1 'polypeptide(L)'
;MKTRKAECIASAAKLIALVVLILTTANILALRSLFSLPMPGDGFDFDEYKGRLVEVSGKKGAKKQNISGFFEGIDTLYKSAETLESETRSIQASVTATSLLSKGSSTRSIVVVRAIGNPLSSTNSLNKTLRILEYILENEPSFPNTTRHWFLNRITDAKVEKAVIQRLKSCNETYTIIPFSLREYDSILYSFDSKDSIHSRHYIKLSTEEKAATLVEQSVQHNKIRYVTNINGARNAMLRYGKENSAAEFILPWDGHCFLTQEAWNAIQLSMQKYPRAKYFTSPIHQREGSFDTNVTAEPQIAFHRTALAQYNEYLRFGRRDKAELLTRIGVEGRWDEGIPWEDWELNFVNREQAADSVNGVPVAGWAACIHSGIENGDKLGTQLLKLNRPGQELSAQLVRLDLRASQELYGLSSSTLLYYTESQLAEESKMWNAGNHPAPVKELLERANRALSFGPWSVMDKRRFSCGVSDDCHDYFHVSPYQWPTLNSSGNTDYSKPFVLRDGERVPGTVAFSEGSEKYDRTKLMAMKFNTTVLALAYAVTGNTTYAHRAAENLRHWFIYNETRMSANLKFAQVKWNEKRREMVGSPSGLIEMKDLYFFLDGVKLIEKSGALSKSEIDQLRNWFADYLQWLLSSDQGRWQISADNNHGLFFDVQVAPLALYAGNLPLAITRMHRSISRIRRQMNATTGALPHELRRPICEHYQAFTLQGWTTMARMAEKIGLNYWKRFADSDVPSAETALCRAVRYANPYLSHRGVCPGNIDDINVRRWQPILVDALHHCPMLDHELTSGHHSVKINPLIPPELIDPPLNHYEIPGLFNMSDGIGPFWNLGLF
;
A
#
# COMPACT_ATOMS: atom_id res chain seq x y z
N MET A 1 50.26 16.24 -37.57
CA MET A 1 48.99 16.51 -38.29
C MET A 1 47.74 16.61 -37.40
N LYS A 2 47.68 16.01 -36.20
CA LYS A 2 46.51 16.16 -35.29
C LYS A 2 46.51 17.43 -34.43
N THR A 3 47.65 18.08 -34.23
CA THR A 3 47.77 19.35 -33.46
C THR A 3 47.31 20.59 -34.23
N ARG A 4 47.62 20.69 -35.54
CA ARG A 4 47.15 21.80 -36.41
C ARG A 4 45.63 21.85 -36.63
N LYS A 5 44.93 20.71 -36.46
CA LYS A 5 43.46 20.63 -36.60
C LYS A 5 42.75 21.18 -35.36
N ALA A 6 43.35 21.08 -34.18
CA ALA A 6 42.82 21.64 -32.94
C ALA A 6 42.98 23.18 -32.89
N GLU A 7 44.10 23.71 -33.36
CA GLU A 7 44.34 25.16 -33.45
C GLU A 7 43.41 25.87 -34.45
N CYS A 8 43.08 25.21 -35.57
CA CYS A 8 42.10 25.72 -36.53
C CYS A 8 40.67 25.79 -35.97
N ILE A 9 40.27 24.78 -35.17
CA ILE A 9 38.94 24.75 -34.53
C ILE A 9 38.86 25.80 -33.42
N ALA A 10 39.93 26.02 -32.64
CA ALA A 10 39.97 27.04 -31.60
C ALA A 10 39.92 28.47 -32.19
N SER A 11 40.57 28.71 -33.34
CA SER A 11 40.50 29.99 -34.05
C SER A 11 39.14 30.24 -34.69
N ALA A 12 38.46 29.20 -35.20
CA ALA A 12 37.09 29.32 -35.71
C ALA A 12 36.09 29.64 -34.59
N ALA A 13 36.23 29.02 -33.41
CA ALA A 13 35.39 29.30 -32.24
C ALA A 13 35.56 30.75 -31.72
N LYS A 14 36.79 31.28 -31.72
CA LYS A 14 37.06 32.69 -31.37
C LYS A 14 36.45 33.66 -32.37
N LEU A 15 36.46 33.33 -33.67
CA LEU A 15 35.84 34.15 -34.71
C LEU A 15 34.31 34.18 -34.58
N ILE A 16 33.68 33.05 -34.25
CA ILE A 16 32.24 32.94 -34.01
C ILE A 16 31.83 33.74 -32.76
N ALA A 17 32.60 33.64 -31.67
CA ALA A 17 32.36 34.42 -30.45
C ALA A 17 32.46 35.93 -30.71
N LEU A 18 33.43 36.37 -31.53
CA LEU A 18 33.59 37.78 -31.91
C LEU A 18 32.41 38.28 -32.76
N VAL A 19 31.90 37.47 -33.70
CA VAL A 19 30.73 37.81 -34.52
C VAL A 19 29.45 37.90 -33.68
N VAL A 20 29.26 36.99 -32.72
CA VAL A 20 28.13 37.04 -31.78
C VAL A 20 28.18 38.27 -30.89
N LEU A 21 29.38 38.67 -30.44
CA LEU A 21 29.58 39.88 -29.63
C LEU A 21 29.27 41.16 -30.43
N ILE A 22 29.68 41.22 -31.70
CA ILE A 22 29.38 42.35 -32.61
C ILE A 22 27.87 42.45 -32.89
N LEU A 23 27.20 41.32 -33.12
CA LEU A 23 25.76 41.29 -33.38
C LEU A 23 24.92 41.65 -32.15
N THR A 24 25.36 41.28 -30.95
CA THR A 24 24.69 41.65 -29.69
C THR A 24 24.92 43.13 -29.34
N THR A 25 26.12 43.67 -29.54
CA THR A 25 26.37 45.11 -29.35
C THR A 25 25.65 46.00 -30.37
N ALA A 26 25.54 45.57 -31.64
CA ALA A 26 24.75 46.27 -32.66
C ALA A 26 23.25 46.33 -32.32
N ASN A 27 22.69 45.23 -31.80
CA ASN A 27 21.28 45.19 -31.36
C ASN A 27 21.01 46.03 -30.10
N ILE A 28 21.98 46.12 -29.18
CA ILE A 28 21.88 46.99 -27.99
C ILE A 28 21.93 48.47 -28.37
N LEU A 29 22.74 48.85 -29.38
CA LEU A 29 22.79 50.21 -29.91
C LEU A 29 21.50 50.59 -30.66
N ALA A 30 20.88 49.66 -31.40
CA ALA A 30 19.60 49.87 -32.08
C ALA A 30 18.41 50.01 -31.12
N LEU A 31 18.41 49.29 -29.99
CA LEU A 31 17.40 49.45 -28.93
C LEU A 31 17.53 50.76 -28.15
N ARG A 32 18.74 51.33 -28.08
CA ARG A 32 19.01 52.63 -27.42
C ARG A 32 18.43 53.83 -28.16
N SER A 33 18.35 53.80 -29.50
CA SER A 33 17.76 54.90 -30.27
C SER A 33 16.23 54.93 -30.20
N LEU A 34 15.59 53.85 -29.74
CA LEU A 34 14.13 53.71 -29.67
C LEU A 34 13.52 54.20 -28.34
N PHE A 35 14.31 54.33 -27.27
CA PHE A 35 13.75 54.54 -25.92
C PHE A 35 14.32 55.73 -25.12
N SER A 36 15.22 56.56 -25.67
CA SER A 36 15.67 57.84 -25.07
C SER A 36 15.92 57.80 -23.55
N LEU A 37 16.80 56.90 -23.08
CA LEU A 37 17.14 56.78 -21.65
C LEU A 37 18.49 57.45 -21.33
N PRO A 38 18.60 58.19 -20.20
CA PRO A 38 19.83 58.87 -19.80
C PRO A 38 20.85 57.91 -19.16
N MET A 39 22.13 58.28 -19.21
CA MET A 39 23.25 57.50 -18.67
C MET A 39 23.46 57.78 -17.17
N PRO A 40 23.77 56.75 -16.35
CA PRO A 40 24.53 56.95 -15.12
C PRO A 40 25.91 56.28 -15.16
N GLY A 41 26.92 57.03 -14.73
CA GLY A 41 28.22 56.52 -14.33
C GLY A 41 28.23 56.06 -12.87
N ASP A 42 29.28 55.31 -12.55
CA ASP A 42 29.82 54.90 -11.25
C ASP A 42 28.83 54.52 -10.13
N GLY A 43 28.62 53.20 -10.00
CA GLY A 43 28.11 52.51 -8.81
C GLY A 43 26.64 52.10 -8.91
N PHE A 44 26.37 50.83 -9.27
CA PHE A 44 25.03 50.26 -9.09
C PHE A 44 25.04 48.76 -8.78
N ASP A 45 24.27 48.41 -7.74
CA ASP A 45 24.09 47.10 -7.10
C ASP A 45 22.91 46.34 -7.75
N PHE A 46 23.02 45.01 -7.88
CA PHE A 46 22.15 44.17 -8.70
C PHE A 46 20.89 43.65 -7.96
N ASP A 47 20.77 43.89 -6.65
CA ASP A 47 19.74 43.24 -5.81
C ASP A 47 18.45 44.04 -5.58
N GLU A 48 18.31 45.29 -6.04
CA GLU A 48 17.14 46.13 -5.70
C GLU A 48 15.99 46.16 -6.74
N TYR A 49 15.99 45.32 -7.79
CA TYR A 49 14.93 45.35 -8.83
C TYR A 49 14.22 44.01 -9.09
N LYS A 50 14.07 43.17 -8.06
CA LYS A 50 13.23 41.95 -8.11
C LYS A 50 11.84 42.08 -7.49
N GLY A 51 11.47 43.27 -6.99
CA GLY A 51 10.19 43.47 -6.31
C GLY A 51 9.41 44.66 -6.84
N ARG A 52 8.62 44.47 -7.90
CA ARG A 52 7.34 45.15 -8.23
C ARG A 52 7.11 45.15 -9.74
N LEU A 53 6.17 44.32 -10.20
CA LEU A 53 5.22 44.62 -11.26
C LEU A 53 4.15 43.53 -11.26
N VAL A 54 3.16 43.71 -10.39
CA VAL A 54 1.86 43.04 -10.44
C VAL A 54 0.82 44.11 -10.75
N GLU A 55 -0.11 43.75 -11.63
CA GLU A 55 -1.41 44.38 -11.94
C GLU A 55 -1.46 45.72 -12.72
N VAL A 56 -1.72 45.63 -14.04
CA VAL A 56 -2.70 46.49 -14.74
C VAL A 56 -3.38 45.72 -15.89
N SER A 57 -4.72 45.64 -15.81
CA SER A 57 -5.79 45.52 -16.85
C SER A 57 -5.87 44.38 -17.90
N GLY A 58 -6.89 43.54 -17.73
CA GLY A 58 -8.08 43.41 -18.59
C GLY A 58 -8.02 43.49 -20.14
N LYS A 59 -8.37 42.35 -20.76
CA LYS A 59 -8.99 42.11 -22.09
C LYS A 59 -8.12 42.10 -23.38
N LYS A 60 -8.30 40.97 -24.10
CA LYS A 60 -8.09 40.63 -25.53
C LYS A 60 -6.68 40.17 -25.99
N GLY A 61 -6.67 38.94 -26.52
CA GLY A 61 -5.94 38.58 -27.74
C GLY A 61 -4.47 38.19 -27.59
N ALA A 62 -4.20 36.90 -27.66
CA ALA A 62 -2.87 36.32 -27.67
C ALA A 62 -2.06 36.64 -28.95
N LYS A 63 -0.77 36.97 -28.77
CA LYS A 63 0.40 36.38 -29.48
C LYS A 63 1.70 36.82 -28.77
N LYS A 64 2.19 36.01 -27.83
CA LYS A 64 3.58 36.09 -27.32
C LYS A 64 4.48 35.33 -28.29
N GLN A 65 5.29 36.04 -29.07
CA GLN A 65 6.48 35.45 -29.71
C GLN A 65 7.67 35.55 -28.74
N ASN A 66 8.38 34.43 -28.63
CA ASN A 66 9.60 34.11 -27.89
C ASN A 66 10.52 35.29 -27.49
N ILE A 67 10.63 35.52 -26.17
CA ILE A 67 11.79 36.16 -25.52
C ILE A 67 12.38 35.24 -24.42
N SER A 68 12.09 33.93 -24.44
CA SER A 68 12.72 32.96 -23.51
C SER A 68 13.92 32.22 -24.09
N GLY A 69 14.10 32.20 -25.42
CA GLY A 69 15.15 31.42 -26.08
C GLY A 69 16.55 32.05 -26.11
N PHE A 70 16.70 33.32 -25.71
CA PHE A 70 17.99 34.02 -25.82
C PHE A 70 18.86 33.91 -24.55
N PHE A 71 18.26 33.72 -23.37
CA PHE A 71 18.99 33.56 -22.11
C PHE A 71 19.37 32.10 -21.80
N GLU A 72 18.66 31.09 -22.34
CA GLU A 72 19.04 29.67 -22.19
C GLU A 72 20.33 29.30 -22.94
N GLY A 73 20.64 30.00 -24.04
CA GLY A 73 21.82 29.72 -24.88
C GLY A 73 23.16 30.19 -24.29
N ILE A 74 23.16 31.20 -23.43
CA ILE A 74 24.38 31.75 -22.82
C ILE A 74 24.82 30.88 -21.62
N ASP A 75 23.86 30.38 -20.85
CA ASP A 75 24.09 29.55 -19.67
C ASP A 75 24.55 28.11 -20.04
N THR A 76 24.10 27.61 -21.19
CA THR A 76 24.57 26.33 -21.76
C THR A 76 25.99 26.42 -22.31
N LEU A 77 26.38 27.56 -22.91
CA LEU A 77 27.75 27.77 -23.40
C LEU A 77 28.77 27.87 -22.25
N TYR A 78 28.42 28.56 -21.15
CA TYR A 78 29.30 28.68 -19.98
C TYR A 78 29.49 27.32 -19.27
N LYS A 79 28.40 26.56 -19.06
CA LYS A 79 28.48 25.20 -18.52
C LYS A 79 29.28 24.27 -19.42
N SER A 80 29.14 24.37 -20.74
CA SER A 80 29.89 23.52 -21.68
C SER A 80 31.40 23.71 -21.61
N ALA A 81 31.88 24.93 -21.32
CA ALA A 81 33.31 25.24 -21.24
C ALA A 81 33.98 24.69 -19.97
N GLU A 82 33.35 24.83 -18.80
CA GLU A 82 33.85 24.22 -17.55
C GLU A 82 33.78 22.68 -17.61
N THR A 83 32.75 22.14 -18.24
CA THR A 83 32.58 20.69 -18.41
C THR A 83 33.66 20.11 -19.32
N LEU A 84 33.94 20.77 -20.47
CA LEU A 84 35.02 20.40 -21.37
C LEU A 84 36.39 20.51 -20.70
N GLU A 85 36.64 21.52 -19.87
CA GLU A 85 37.90 21.62 -19.11
C GLU A 85 38.05 20.48 -18.09
N SER A 86 36.98 20.09 -17.40
CA SER A 86 37.00 18.96 -16.45
C SER A 86 37.24 17.62 -17.14
N GLU A 87 36.62 17.40 -18.31
CA GLU A 87 36.81 16.21 -19.14
C GLU A 87 38.21 16.17 -19.73
N THR A 88 38.73 17.30 -20.20
CA THR A 88 40.09 17.38 -20.74
C THR A 88 41.12 17.12 -19.64
N ARG A 89 40.90 17.60 -18.40
CA ARG A 89 41.74 17.28 -17.24
C ARG A 89 41.65 15.81 -16.83
N SER A 90 40.46 15.20 -16.84
CA SER A 90 40.26 13.77 -16.54
C SER A 90 40.91 12.87 -17.59
N ILE A 91 40.74 13.19 -18.88
CA ILE A 91 41.34 12.45 -20.01
C ILE A 91 42.86 12.63 -20.00
N GLN A 92 43.39 13.85 -19.80
CA GLN A 92 44.83 14.09 -19.65
C GLN A 92 45.41 13.40 -18.42
N ALA A 93 44.69 13.38 -17.30
CA ALA A 93 45.08 12.61 -16.12
C ALA A 93 45.15 11.11 -16.43
N SER A 94 44.19 10.54 -17.19
CA SER A 94 44.18 9.13 -17.58
C SER A 94 45.32 8.74 -18.55
N VAL A 95 45.65 9.61 -19.52
CA VAL A 95 46.75 9.39 -20.47
C VAL A 95 48.10 9.47 -19.75
N THR A 96 48.22 10.40 -18.80
CA THR A 96 49.43 10.54 -17.96
C THR A 96 49.55 9.36 -16.97
N ALA A 97 48.43 8.90 -16.40
CA ALA A 97 48.33 7.73 -15.53
C ALA A 97 48.82 6.45 -16.18
N THR A 98 48.36 6.22 -17.41
CA THR A 98 48.69 5.01 -18.18
C THR A 98 50.20 4.95 -18.46
N SER A 99 50.86 6.10 -18.66
CA SER A 99 52.33 6.18 -18.83
C SER A 99 53.15 6.06 -17.53
N LEU A 100 52.55 6.41 -16.38
CA LEU A 100 53.19 6.35 -15.06
C LEU A 100 53.09 4.96 -14.43
N LEU A 101 51.96 4.27 -14.61
CA LEU A 101 51.78 2.88 -14.18
C LEU A 101 52.62 1.90 -15.02
N SER A 102 52.89 2.23 -16.30
CA SER A 102 53.82 1.46 -17.15
C SER A 102 55.31 1.59 -16.75
N LYS A 103 55.66 2.47 -15.80
CA LYS A 103 57.04 2.72 -15.32
C LYS A 103 57.36 2.04 -13.97
N GLY A 104 56.70 0.92 -13.64
CA GLY A 104 57.10 0.06 -12.51
C GLY A 104 56.58 0.50 -11.13
N SER A 105 55.53 1.34 -11.07
CA SER A 105 54.85 1.66 -9.81
C SER A 105 53.98 0.47 -9.35
N SER A 106 54.16 0.01 -8.10
CA SER A 106 53.37 -1.09 -7.55
C SER A 106 51.90 -0.70 -7.38
N THR A 107 51.00 -1.43 -8.03
CA THR A 107 49.55 -1.23 -7.90
C THR A 107 49.07 -1.70 -6.52
N ARG A 108 48.19 -0.93 -5.88
CA ARG A 108 47.57 -1.30 -4.60
C ARG A 108 46.60 -2.46 -4.81
N SER A 109 46.52 -3.37 -3.84
CA SER A 109 45.63 -4.52 -3.93
C SER A 109 44.17 -4.11 -3.65
N ILE A 110 43.28 -4.50 -4.56
CA ILE A 110 41.85 -4.14 -4.54
C ILE A 110 40.99 -5.40 -4.55
N VAL A 111 39.89 -5.40 -3.80
CA VAL A 111 38.79 -6.33 -4.02
C VAL A 111 37.54 -5.53 -4.40
N VAL A 112 37.02 -5.79 -5.59
CA VAL A 112 35.74 -5.25 -6.07
C VAL A 112 34.65 -6.25 -5.69
N VAL A 113 33.75 -5.86 -4.81
CA VAL A 113 32.65 -6.71 -4.35
C VAL A 113 31.35 -6.10 -4.86
N ARG A 114 30.51 -6.90 -5.53
CA ARG A 114 29.34 -6.42 -6.27
C ARG A 114 28.07 -7.06 -5.75
N ALA A 115 27.00 -6.30 -5.54
CA ALA A 115 25.69 -6.86 -5.15
C ALA A 115 24.72 -6.91 -6.33
N ILE A 116 24.23 -8.10 -6.66
CA ILE A 116 23.10 -8.33 -7.58
C ILE A 116 21.83 -8.44 -6.74
N GLY A 117 20.88 -7.55 -6.97
CA GLY A 117 19.60 -7.52 -6.27
C GLY A 117 18.40 -7.80 -7.18
N ASN A 118 17.21 -7.61 -6.61
CA ASN A 118 15.96 -7.69 -7.34
C ASN A 118 15.79 -6.51 -8.33
N PRO A 119 15.30 -6.74 -9.56
CA PRO A 119 15.02 -5.65 -10.49
C PRO A 119 13.78 -4.87 -10.05
N LEU A 120 13.83 -3.54 -10.20
CA LEU A 120 12.72 -2.66 -9.82
C LEU A 120 11.57 -2.68 -10.86
N SER A 121 11.81 -3.10 -12.12
CA SER A 121 10.77 -3.09 -13.16
C SER A 121 9.82 -4.30 -13.10
N SER A 122 8.52 -4.04 -13.33
CA SER A 122 7.45 -5.04 -13.38
C SER A 122 7.43 -5.90 -14.66
N THR A 123 8.16 -5.51 -15.70
CA THR A 123 8.20 -6.21 -17.00
C THR A 123 9.53 -6.97 -17.17
N ASN A 124 9.41 -8.30 -17.27
CA ASN A 124 10.47 -9.27 -17.62
C ASN A 124 11.78 -9.18 -16.80
N SER A 125 11.65 -9.37 -15.48
CA SER A 125 12.71 -9.35 -14.46
C SER A 125 13.97 -10.16 -14.80
N LEU A 126 13.81 -11.34 -15.40
CA LEU A 126 14.90 -12.22 -15.80
C LEU A 126 15.90 -11.51 -16.73
N ASN A 127 15.38 -10.78 -17.73
CA ASN A 127 16.21 -10.15 -18.73
C ASN A 127 17.01 -8.98 -18.16
N LYS A 128 16.47 -8.19 -17.23
CA LYS A 128 17.18 -7.00 -16.75
C LYS A 128 18.39 -7.34 -15.88
N THR A 129 18.22 -8.20 -14.89
CA THR A 129 19.31 -8.61 -14.00
C THR A 129 20.41 -9.36 -14.75
N LEU A 130 20.03 -10.29 -15.65
CA LEU A 130 21.02 -11.04 -16.44
C LEU A 130 21.74 -10.14 -17.46
N ARG A 131 21.05 -9.22 -18.14
CA ARG A 131 21.71 -8.28 -19.09
C ARG A 131 22.75 -7.40 -18.41
N ILE A 132 22.45 -6.88 -17.23
CA ILE A 132 23.42 -6.09 -16.45
C ILE A 132 24.62 -6.96 -16.11
N LEU A 133 24.39 -8.17 -15.60
CA LEU A 133 25.47 -9.11 -15.29
C LEU A 133 26.32 -9.44 -16.53
N GLU A 134 25.69 -9.82 -17.64
CA GLU A 134 26.35 -10.15 -18.91
C GLU A 134 27.20 -9.00 -19.41
N TYR A 135 26.64 -7.79 -19.42
CA TYR A 135 27.36 -6.60 -19.85
C TYR A 135 28.61 -6.38 -19.00
N ILE A 136 28.52 -6.50 -17.68
CA ILE A 136 29.69 -6.32 -16.80
C ILE A 136 30.72 -7.41 -17.07
N LEU A 137 30.31 -8.67 -17.17
CA LEU A 137 31.22 -9.78 -17.43
C LEU A 137 31.95 -9.64 -18.78
N GLU A 138 31.31 -9.03 -19.78
CA GLU A 138 31.89 -8.80 -21.11
C GLU A 138 32.75 -7.53 -21.21
N ASN A 139 32.44 -6.49 -20.42
CA ASN A 139 33.04 -5.16 -20.59
C ASN A 139 33.96 -4.72 -19.43
N GLU A 140 34.01 -5.47 -18.33
CA GLU A 140 34.91 -5.21 -17.20
C GLU A 140 36.10 -6.17 -17.21
N PRO A 141 37.26 -5.75 -17.75
CA PRO A 141 38.42 -6.61 -17.89
C PRO A 141 39.03 -6.98 -16.53
N SER A 142 39.87 -8.01 -16.50
CA SER A 142 40.66 -8.35 -15.32
C SER A 142 41.75 -7.30 -15.10
N PHE A 143 41.88 -6.78 -13.88
CA PHE A 143 42.89 -5.78 -13.53
C PHE A 143 44.02 -6.38 -12.67
N PRO A 144 45.26 -5.87 -12.79
CA PRO A 144 46.37 -6.29 -11.92
C PRO A 144 46.06 -6.07 -10.42
N ASN A 145 46.49 -6.99 -9.55
CA ASN A 145 46.26 -6.91 -8.10
C ASN A 145 44.80 -6.63 -7.69
N THR A 146 43.84 -7.04 -8.53
CA THR A 146 42.42 -6.81 -8.28
C THR A 146 41.64 -8.11 -8.39
N THR A 147 40.88 -8.44 -7.36
CA THR A 147 39.95 -9.59 -7.36
C THR A 147 38.51 -9.11 -7.42
N ARG A 148 37.63 -9.89 -8.05
CA ARG A 148 36.19 -9.63 -8.11
C ARG A 148 35.41 -10.71 -7.39
N HIS A 149 34.36 -10.31 -6.67
CA HIS A 149 33.43 -11.22 -5.99
C HIS A 149 31.99 -10.69 -6.06
N TRP A 150 31.02 -11.59 -6.16
CA TRP A 150 29.61 -11.26 -6.33
C TRP A 150 28.76 -11.66 -5.12
N PHE A 151 27.82 -10.82 -4.73
CA PHE A 151 26.80 -11.09 -3.74
C PHE A 151 25.44 -11.17 -4.42
N LEU A 152 24.75 -12.30 -4.28
CA LEU A 152 23.36 -12.45 -4.70
C LEU A 152 22.49 -12.07 -3.51
N ASN A 153 21.90 -10.89 -3.56
CA ASN A 153 21.23 -10.28 -2.43
C ASN A 153 19.72 -10.49 -2.48
N ARG A 154 19.25 -11.50 -1.74
CA ARG A 154 17.83 -11.81 -1.52
C ARG A 154 17.03 -11.83 -2.81
N ILE A 155 17.54 -12.52 -3.84
CA ILE A 155 16.85 -12.65 -5.12
C ILE A 155 15.54 -13.41 -4.88
N THR A 156 14.41 -12.73 -5.11
CA THR A 156 13.07 -13.23 -4.76
C THR A 156 12.55 -14.28 -5.73
N ASP A 157 13.05 -14.29 -6.96
CA ASP A 157 12.70 -15.27 -8.00
C ASP A 157 13.81 -16.32 -8.12
N ALA A 158 13.48 -17.56 -7.72
CA ALA A 158 14.42 -18.69 -7.76
C ALA A 158 14.93 -19.01 -9.17
N LYS A 159 14.15 -18.74 -10.23
CA LYS A 159 14.61 -18.93 -11.62
C LYS A 159 15.68 -17.91 -11.98
N VAL A 160 15.50 -16.66 -11.56
CA VAL A 160 16.49 -15.59 -11.76
C VAL A 160 17.76 -15.90 -10.99
N GLU A 161 17.65 -16.30 -9.72
CA GLU A 161 18.79 -16.67 -8.89
C GLU A 161 19.61 -17.81 -9.53
N LYS A 162 18.93 -18.89 -9.96
CA LYS A 162 19.58 -20.02 -10.62
C LYS A 162 20.28 -19.63 -11.92
N ALA A 163 19.67 -18.77 -12.74
CA ALA A 163 20.27 -18.29 -13.98
C ALA A 163 21.52 -17.43 -13.72
N VAL A 164 21.47 -16.53 -12.72
CA VAL A 164 22.63 -15.74 -12.29
C VAL A 164 23.77 -16.64 -11.82
N ILE A 165 23.47 -17.63 -10.96
CA ILE A 165 24.46 -18.61 -10.48
C ILE A 165 25.10 -19.36 -11.64
N GLN A 166 24.30 -19.85 -12.59
CA GLN A 166 24.81 -20.57 -13.75
C GLN A 166 25.74 -19.69 -14.59
N ARG A 167 25.37 -18.42 -14.81
CA ARG A 167 26.19 -17.48 -15.57
C ARG A 167 27.51 -17.19 -14.86
N LEU A 168 27.49 -16.91 -13.56
CA LEU A 168 28.70 -16.68 -12.77
C LEU A 168 29.64 -17.89 -12.81
N LYS A 169 29.11 -19.11 -12.65
CA LYS A 169 29.90 -20.35 -12.78
C LYS A 169 30.52 -20.50 -14.17
N SER A 170 29.78 -20.20 -15.24
CA SER A 170 30.30 -20.30 -16.61
C SER A 170 31.46 -19.33 -16.90
N CYS A 171 31.54 -18.23 -16.17
CA CYS A 171 32.63 -17.25 -16.23
C CYS A 171 33.72 -17.47 -15.18
N ASN A 172 33.64 -18.54 -14.39
CA ASN A 172 34.56 -18.82 -13.27
C ASN A 172 34.61 -17.68 -12.23
N GLU A 173 33.48 -16.99 -12.01
CA GLU A 173 33.36 -15.94 -11.00
C GLU A 173 33.01 -16.52 -9.63
N THR A 174 33.56 -15.91 -8.58
CA THR A 174 33.25 -16.27 -7.19
C THR A 174 32.03 -15.51 -6.69
N TYR A 175 31.19 -16.15 -5.88
CA TYR A 175 29.97 -15.52 -5.37
C TYR A 175 29.56 -16.03 -3.97
N THR A 176 28.80 -15.19 -3.27
CA THR A 176 28.13 -15.47 -1.98
C THR A 176 26.63 -15.19 -2.13
N ILE A 177 25.79 -16.02 -1.52
CA ILE A 177 24.33 -15.85 -1.54
C ILE A 177 23.88 -15.32 -0.19
N ILE A 178 23.13 -14.22 -0.18
CA ILE A 178 22.30 -13.80 0.94
C ILE A 178 20.89 -14.28 0.61
N PRO A 179 20.40 -15.38 1.23
CA PRO A 179 19.17 -16.02 0.79
C PRO A 179 17.94 -15.17 1.10
N PHE A 180 16.94 -15.22 0.20
CA PHE A 180 15.59 -14.75 0.48
C PHE A 180 14.78 -15.87 1.13
N SER A 181 14.09 -15.57 2.24
CA SER A 181 13.16 -16.48 2.89
C SER A 181 11.75 -15.91 2.83
N LEU A 182 10.83 -16.62 2.15
CA LEU A 182 9.43 -16.20 2.08
C LEU A 182 8.76 -16.20 3.47
N ARG A 183 9.13 -17.15 4.34
CA ARG A 183 8.60 -17.22 5.72
C ARG A 183 9.10 -16.07 6.58
N GLU A 184 10.37 -15.70 6.46
CA GLU A 184 10.92 -14.54 7.16
C GLU A 184 10.27 -13.24 6.64
N TYR A 185 10.15 -13.09 5.32
CA TYR A 185 9.41 -11.98 4.71
C TYR A 185 7.98 -11.84 5.24
N ASP A 186 7.25 -12.95 5.30
CA ASP A 186 5.86 -13.00 5.75
C ASP A 186 5.72 -12.59 7.23
N SER A 187 6.65 -13.04 8.08
CA SER A 187 6.70 -12.67 9.50
C SER A 187 6.92 -11.18 9.76
N ILE A 188 7.45 -10.44 8.79
CA ILE A 188 7.67 -9.00 8.90
C ILE A 188 6.36 -8.29 8.68
N LEU A 189 5.86 -7.66 9.73
CA LEU A 189 4.61 -6.91 9.67
C LEU A 189 4.80 -5.56 8.99
N TYR A 190 3.75 -5.12 8.30
CA TYR A 190 3.62 -3.72 7.92
C TYR A 190 3.61 -2.86 9.19
N SER A 191 4.22 -1.68 9.14
CA SER A 191 4.00 -0.64 10.14
C SER A 191 2.53 -0.18 10.07
N PHE A 192 2.15 0.87 10.77
CA PHE A 192 0.81 1.47 10.62
C PHE A 192 0.93 2.96 10.35
N ASP A 193 -0.04 3.50 9.63
CA ASP A 193 -0.19 4.95 9.45
C ASP A 193 -0.94 5.49 10.68
N SER A 194 -0.20 6.11 11.62
CA SER A 194 -0.76 6.58 12.89
C SER A 194 -1.84 7.65 12.75
N LYS A 195 -1.83 8.37 11.62
CA LYS A 195 -2.82 9.40 11.31
C LYS A 195 -3.98 8.86 10.48
N ASP A 196 -3.90 7.59 10.05
CA ASP A 196 -4.80 6.95 9.11
C ASP A 196 -4.99 7.79 7.82
N SER A 197 -3.89 8.39 7.36
CA SER A 197 -3.81 9.25 6.19
C SER A 197 -4.32 8.52 4.95
N ILE A 198 -4.04 7.22 4.80
CA ILE A 198 -4.49 6.38 3.68
C ILE A 198 -6.02 6.33 3.50
N HIS A 199 -6.79 6.56 4.56
CA HIS A 199 -8.25 6.61 4.51
C HIS A 199 -8.77 8.05 4.59
N SER A 200 -7.91 9.06 4.67
CA SER A 200 -8.36 10.45 4.72
C SER A 200 -9.03 10.90 3.40
N ARG A 201 -10.03 11.78 3.51
CA ARG A 201 -10.71 12.36 2.34
C ARG A 201 -9.76 13.04 1.37
N HIS A 202 -8.70 13.64 1.89
CA HIS A 202 -7.68 14.28 1.08
C HIS A 202 -6.92 13.23 0.28
N TYR A 203 -6.35 12.21 0.94
CA TYR A 203 -5.57 11.16 0.30
C TYR A 203 -6.37 10.37 -0.74
N ILE A 204 -7.64 10.04 -0.47
CA ILE A 204 -8.47 9.27 -1.41
C ILE A 204 -8.67 10.00 -2.75
N LYS A 205 -8.74 11.34 -2.71
CA LYS A 205 -8.93 12.19 -3.90
C LYS A 205 -7.66 12.42 -4.70
N LEU A 206 -6.49 12.13 -4.12
CA LEU A 206 -5.22 12.30 -4.80
C LEU A 206 -5.10 11.34 -6.00
N SER A 207 -4.47 11.82 -7.07
CA SER A 207 -4.04 11.00 -8.20
C SER A 207 -3.03 9.93 -7.77
N THR A 208 -2.75 8.95 -8.63
CA THR A 208 -1.72 7.93 -8.35
C THR A 208 -0.35 8.57 -8.14
N GLU A 209 -0.05 9.62 -8.90
CA GLU A 209 1.19 10.39 -8.82
C GLU A 209 1.26 11.15 -7.49
N GLU A 210 0.20 11.89 -7.13
CA GLU A 210 0.12 12.63 -5.87
C GLU A 210 0.22 11.70 -4.66
N LYS A 211 -0.43 10.53 -4.69
CA LYS A 211 -0.32 9.51 -3.62
C LYS A 211 1.10 8.99 -3.45
N ALA A 212 1.83 8.81 -4.53
CA ALA A 212 3.22 8.41 -4.44
C ALA A 212 4.08 9.53 -3.84
N ALA A 213 3.81 10.80 -4.15
CA ALA A 213 4.56 11.91 -3.57
C ALA A 213 4.44 12.00 -2.03
N THR A 214 3.39 11.43 -1.40
CA THR A 214 3.23 11.49 0.06
C THR A 214 4.08 10.49 0.84
N LEU A 215 4.67 9.49 0.16
CA LEU A 215 5.47 8.41 0.77
C LEU A 215 4.76 7.56 1.84
N VAL A 216 3.47 7.77 2.11
CA VAL A 216 2.74 7.09 3.18
C VAL A 216 2.80 5.58 2.99
N GLU A 217 2.54 5.08 1.78
CA GLU A 217 2.53 3.66 1.48
C GLU A 217 3.89 3.01 1.75
N GLN A 218 4.96 3.65 1.25
CA GLN A 218 6.32 3.18 1.47
C GLN A 218 6.64 3.26 2.97
N SER A 219 6.37 4.35 3.67
CA SER A 219 6.66 4.50 5.10
C SER A 219 6.04 3.37 5.92
N VAL A 220 4.82 2.96 5.57
CA VAL A 220 4.18 1.81 6.23
C VAL A 220 4.83 0.47 5.83
N GLN A 221 5.37 0.36 4.63
CA GLN A 221 6.11 -0.81 4.12
C GLN A 221 7.59 -0.86 4.50
N HIS A 222 8.09 0.11 5.29
CA HIS A 222 9.52 0.33 5.55
C HIS A 222 10.31 -0.96 5.87
N ASN A 223 9.82 -1.78 6.81
CA ASN A 223 10.53 -3.00 7.23
C ASN A 223 10.57 -4.07 6.14
N LYS A 224 9.48 -4.28 5.40
CA LYS A 224 9.47 -5.23 4.27
C LYS A 224 10.33 -4.76 3.11
N ILE A 225 10.34 -3.46 2.84
CA ILE A 225 11.26 -2.84 1.87
C ILE A 225 12.71 -3.13 2.26
N ARG A 226 13.08 -2.88 3.53
CA ARG A 226 14.43 -3.18 4.05
C ARG A 226 14.78 -4.64 3.89
N TYR A 227 13.84 -5.53 4.16
CA TYR A 227 14.07 -6.96 4.00
C TYR A 227 14.33 -7.34 2.54
N VAL A 228 13.44 -6.96 1.63
CA VAL A 228 13.50 -7.38 0.22
C VAL A 228 14.69 -6.76 -0.52
N THR A 229 15.00 -5.50 -0.22
CA THR A 229 16.10 -4.79 -0.89
C THR A 229 17.45 -5.05 -0.23
N ASN A 230 17.50 -5.10 1.10
CA ASN A 230 18.67 -5.40 1.92
C ASN A 230 19.97 -4.71 1.45
N ILE A 231 19.87 -3.48 0.93
CA ILE A 231 20.99 -2.85 0.21
C ILE A 231 22.18 -2.58 1.13
N ASN A 232 21.92 -2.01 2.31
CA ASN A 232 22.97 -1.71 3.28
C ASN A 232 23.45 -2.96 4.02
N GLY A 233 22.56 -3.93 4.27
CA GLY A 233 22.96 -5.24 4.80
C GLY A 233 23.90 -5.97 3.83
N ALA A 234 23.62 -5.93 2.52
CA ALA A 234 24.51 -6.46 1.50
C ALA A 234 25.84 -5.69 1.45
N ARG A 235 25.82 -4.35 1.46
CA ARG A 235 27.07 -3.54 1.48
C ARG A 235 27.94 -3.84 2.68
N ASN A 236 27.37 -3.98 3.88
CA ASN A 236 28.13 -4.38 5.07
C ASN A 236 28.63 -5.83 5.00
N ALA A 237 27.86 -6.76 4.42
CA ALA A 237 28.33 -8.11 4.15
C ALA A 237 29.50 -8.13 3.16
N MET A 238 29.46 -7.29 2.12
CA MET A 238 30.55 -7.11 1.16
C MET A 238 31.82 -6.55 1.83
N LEU A 239 31.67 -5.56 2.72
CA LEU A 239 32.78 -5.03 3.51
C LEU A 239 33.41 -6.09 4.42
N ARG A 240 32.60 -6.88 5.13
CA ARG A 240 33.08 -8.00 5.95
C ARG A 240 33.79 -9.04 5.11
N TYR A 241 33.22 -9.43 3.98
CA TYR A 241 33.85 -10.36 3.05
C TYR A 241 35.23 -9.87 2.60
N GLY A 242 35.35 -8.62 2.16
CA GLY A 242 36.64 -8.05 1.78
C GLY A 242 37.65 -8.04 2.92
N LYS A 243 37.20 -7.85 4.17
CA LYS A 243 38.06 -7.88 5.36
C LYS A 243 38.51 -9.28 5.77
N GLU A 244 37.66 -10.28 5.61
CA GLU A 244 37.88 -11.65 6.12
C GLU A 244 38.45 -12.60 5.05
N ASN A 245 38.13 -12.38 3.78
CA ASN A 245 38.37 -13.33 2.68
C ASN A 245 39.34 -12.78 1.61
N SER A 246 39.92 -11.60 1.83
CA SER A 246 40.90 -11.01 0.93
C SER A 246 42.02 -10.30 1.69
N ALA A 247 43.25 -10.41 1.18
CA ALA A 247 44.39 -9.61 1.65
C ALA A 247 44.45 -8.22 0.97
N ALA A 248 43.42 -7.84 0.20
CA ALA A 248 43.35 -6.54 -0.46
C ALA A 248 43.43 -5.39 0.56
N GLU A 249 44.16 -4.35 0.17
CA GLU A 249 44.29 -3.11 0.93
C GLU A 249 42.98 -2.30 0.86
N PHE A 250 42.31 -2.32 -0.29
CA PHE A 250 41.06 -1.58 -0.53
C PHE A 250 39.91 -2.51 -0.92
N ILE A 251 38.73 -2.20 -0.40
CA ILE A 251 37.48 -2.92 -0.61
C ILE A 251 36.49 -1.96 -1.27
N LEU A 252 35.97 -2.34 -2.44
CA LEU A 252 35.07 -1.54 -3.25
C LEU A 252 33.69 -2.23 -3.30
N PRO A 253 32.79 -1.97 -2.32
CA PRO A 253 31.43 -2.52 -2.27
C PRO A 253 30.51 -1.77 -3.25
N TRP A 254 30.75 -1.94 -4.55
CA TRP A 254 30.06 -1.17 -5.59
C TRP A 254 28.69 -1.75 -5.94
N ASP A 255 27.75 -0.87 -6.26
CA ASP A 255 26.40 -1.27 -6.71
C ASP A 255 26.49 -2.12 -7.99
N GLY A 256 25.64 -3.15 -8.11
CA GLY A 256 25.74 -4.15 -9.17
C GLY A 256 25.46 -3.68 -10.60
N HIS A 257 25.02 -2.43 -10.79
CA HIS A 257 24.84 -1.80 -12.10
C HIS A 257 25.98 -0.85 -12.47
N CYS A 258 26.91 -0.62 -11.55
CA CYS A 258 28.15 0.10 -11.80
C CYS A 258 29.23 -0.88 -12.24
N PHE A 259 30.12 -0.47 -13.13
CA PHE A 259 31.27 -1.26 -13.58
C PHE A 259 32.51 -0.38 -13.74
N LEU A 260 33.66 -1.03 -13.83
CA LEU A 260 34.97 -0.41 -13.84
C LEU A 260 35.59 -0.58 -15.23
N THR A 261 35.96 0.54 -15.85
CA THR A 261 36.77 0.52 -17.08
C THR A 261 38.26 0.55 -16.74
N GLN A 262 39.12 0.26 -17.72
CA GLN A 262 40.57 0.34 -17.52
C GLN A 262 41.03 1.75 -17.13
N GLU A 263 40.44 2.78 -17.73
CA GLU A 263 40.77 4.18 -17.44
C GLU A 263 40.33 4.57 -16.02
N ALA A 264 39.12 4.14 -15.63
CA ALA A 264 38.61 4.35 -14.27
C ALA A 264 39.51 3.66 -13.23
N TRP A 265 39.90 2.41 -13.48
CA TRP A 265 40.79 1.65 -12.59
C TRP A 265 42.17 2.32 -12.47
N ASN A 266 42.77 2.76 -13.59
CA ASN A 266 44.05 3.47 -13.59
C ASN A 266 43.96 4.76 -12.75
N ALA A 267 42.88 5.51 -12.88
CA ALA A 267 42.65 6.73 -12.11
C ALA A 267 42.47 6.45 -10.60
N ILE A 268 41.77 5.37 -10.24
CA ILE A 268 41.63 4.94 -8.85
C ILE A 268 42.98 4.58 -8.24
N GLN A 269 43.79 3.78 -8.95
CA GLN A 269 45.13 3.39 -8.51
C GLN A 269 46.03 4.60 -8.24
N LEU A 270 46.03 5.59 -9.14
CA LEU A 270 46.76 6.83 -8.93
C LEU A 270 46.29 7.60 -7.70
N SER A 271 44.98 7.75 -7.49
CA SER A 271 44.44 8.44 -6.32
C SER A 271 44.82 7.73 -5.03
N MET A 272 44.77 6.40 -5.00
CA MET A 272 45.19 5.61 -3.84
C MET A 272 46.70 5.74 -3.54
N GLN A 273 47.53 5.85 -4.58
CA GLN A 273 48.96 6.12 -4.44
C GLN A 273 49.23 7.54 -3.94
N LYS A 274 48.47 8.53 -4.41
CA LYS A 274 48.59 9.94 -4.02
C LYS A 274 48.16 10.19 -2.57
N TYR A 275 47.16 9.47 -2.08
CA TYR A 275 46.61 9.64 -0.74
C TYR A 275 46.74 8.34 0.09
N PRO A 276 47.96 7.89 0.42
CA PRO A 276 48.22 6.57 1.01
C PRO A 276 47.69 6.40 2.45
N ARG A 277 47.29 7.49 3.12
CA ARG A 277 46.70 7.47 4.46
C ARG A 277 45.18 7.57 4.47
N ALA A 278 44.56 7.86 3.32
CA ALA A 278 43.11 8.03 3.24
C ALA A 278 42.39 6.68 3.48
N LYS A 279 41.37 6.72 4.33
CA LYS A 279 40.56 5.53 4.67
C LYS A 279 39.36 5.34 3.75
N TYR A 280 38.91 6.43 3.12
CA TYR A 280 37.77 6.45 2.23
C TYR A 280 38.17 7.15 0.94
N PHE A 281 37.60 6.71 -0.17
CA PHE A 281 37.62 7.43 -1.44
C PHE A 281 36.22 7.40 -2.04
N THR A 282 35.84 8.45 -2.76
CA THR A 282 34.59 8.49 -3.52
C THR A 282 34.85 8.38 -5.01
N SER A 283 33.99 7.65 -5.71
CA SER A 283 34.04 7.50 -7.17
C SER A 283 32.70 7.97 -7.76
N PRO A 284 32.66 9.18 -8.36
CA PRO A 284 31.48 9.70 -9.06
C PRO A 284 30.97 8.71 -10.10
N ILE A 285 29.65 8.66 -10.29
CA ILE A 285 29.03 7.77 -11.27
C ILE A 285 28.90 8.52 -12.61
N HIS A 286 29.49 7.98 -13.68
CA HIS A 286 29.38 8.52 -15.04
C HIS A 286 28.46 7.63 -15.90
N GLN A 287 27.55 8.23 -16.64
CA GLN A 287 26.67 7.55 -17.59
C GLN A 287 27.30 7.53 -19.01
N ARG A 288 27.23 6.39 -19.71
CA ARG A 288 27.55 6.21 -21.16
C ARG A 288 26.49 5.22 -21.71
N GLU A 289 25.78 5.36 -22.84
CA GLU A 289 25.66 6.32 -23.95
C GLU A 289 24.18 6.72 -24.18
N GLY A 290 23.91 7.94 -24.71
CA GLY A 290 22.63 8.29 -25.36
C GLY A 290 22.04 9.68 -25.08
N SER A 291 22.26 10.28 -23.91
CA SER A 291 21.93 11.69 -23.63
C SER A 291 22.65 12.13 -22.36
N PHE A 292 23.40 13.23 -22.44
CA PHE A 292 23.99 13.87 -21.27
C PHE A 292 22.91 14.70 -20.56
N ASP A 293 22.38 14.20 -19.44
CA ASP A 293 21.81 15.08 -18.44
C ASP A 293 22.88 15.33 -17.37
N THR A 294 23.67 16.39 -17.56
CA THR A 294 24.71 16.82 -16.61
C THR A 294 24.13 17.33 -15.28
N ASN A 295 22.80 17.34 -15.12
CA ASN A 295 22.13 17.80 -13.90
C ASN A 295 21.80 16.71 -12.88
N VAL A 296 22.08 15.43 -13.14
CA VAL A 296 21.79 14.36 -12.17
C VAL A 296 23.06 13.96 -11.42
N THR A 297 23.33 14.63 -10.29
CA THR A 297 24.34 14.22 -9.31
C THR A 297 23.89 12.96 -8.57
N ALA A 298 24.18 11.78 -9.10
CA ALA A 298 23.98 10.52 -8.38
C ALA A 298 24.96 10.40 -7.20
N GLU A 299 24.55 9.74 -6.11
CA GLU A 299 25.42 9.46 -4.97
C GLU A 299 26.64 8.62 -5.41
N PRO A 300 27.89 9.05 -5.12
CA PRO A 300 29.09 8.36 -5.58
C PRO A 300 29.21 6.94 -4.99
N GLN A 301 29.97 6.07 -5.65
CA GLN A 301 30.44 4.83 -5.03
C GLN A 301 31.53 5.14 -4.00
N ILE A 302 31.68 4.29 -2.98
CA ILE A 302 32.67 4.48 -1.91
C ILE A 302 33.66 3.32 -1.94
N ALA A 303 34.94 3.62 -1.86
CA ALA A 303 36.02 2.66 -1.65
C ALA A 303 36.56 2.80 -0.22
N PHE A 304 36.82 1.66 0.42
CA PHE A 304 37.21 1.59 1.82
C PHE A 304 38.60 0.99 1.92
N HIS A 305 39.51 1.68 2.59
CA HIS A 305 40.72 1.03 3.10
C HIS A 305 40.29 -0.07 4.08
N ARG A 306 41.00 -1.19 4.13
CA ARG A 306 40.56 -2.34 4.93
C ARG A 306 40.44 -2.07 6.43
N THR A 307 41.16 -1.06 6.92
CA THR A 307 41.11 -0.62 8.32
C THR A 307 40.01 0.41 8.58
N ALA A 308 39.19 0.76 7.59
CA ALA A 308 38.09 1.69 7.76
C ALA A 308 37.05 1.11 8.73
N LEU A 309 36.50 1.95 9.61
CA LEU A 309 35.58 1.57 10.67
C LEU A 309 34.11 1.84 10.31
N ALA A 310 33.84 2.81 9.43
CA ALA A 310 32.49 3.17 9.09
C ALA A 310 31.76 2.05 8.34
N GLN A 311 30.46 1.94 8.62
CA GLN A 311 29.55 0.96 8.05
C GLN A 311 28.26 1.65 7.62
N TYR A 312 27.60 1.07 6.63
CA TYR A 312 26.29 1.50 6.17
C TYR A 312 25.25 1.22 7.25
N ASN A 313 24.27 2.12 7.37
CA ASN A 313 23.19 1.96 8.33
C ASN A 313 22.10 1.02 7.80
N GLU A 314 22.02 -0.20 8.35
CA GLU A 314 21.07 -1.22 7.90
C GLU A 314 19.60 -0.92 8.26
N TYR A 315 19.35 0.11 9.08
CA TYR A 315 18.01 0.61 9.38
C TYR A 315 17.47 1.54 8.30
N LEU A 316 18.30 2.01 7.37
CA LEU A 316 17.87 2.79 6.23
C LEU A 316 17.49 1.88 5.07
N ARG A 317 16.45 2.29 4.34
CA ARG A 317 15.91 1.55 3.20
C ARG A 317 16.40 2.11 1.88
N PHE A 318 16.44 1.25 0.87
CA PHE A 318 16.70 1.66 -0.50
C PHE A 318 15.77 2.79 -0.96
N GLY A 319 16.32 3.74 -1.70
CA GLY A 319 15.60 4.88 -2.26
C GLY A 319 15.39 6.01 -1.25
N ARG A 320 15.98 5.91 -0.06
CA ARG A 320 15.85 6.93 0.98
C ARG A 320 17.10 7.04 1.84
N ARG A 321 18.05 7.86 1.34
CA ARG A 321 19.31 8.23 2.02
C ARG A 321 20.17 7.03 2.46
N ASP A 322 20.00 5.86 1.85
CA ASP A 322 20.69 4.63 2.26
C ASP A 322 22.21 4.71 2.07
N LYS A 323 22.69 5.50 1.11
CA LYS A 323 24.12 5.82 0.96
C LYS A 323 24.46 7.21 1.49
N ALA A 324 23.60 8.21 1.25
CA ALA A 324 23.79 9.58 1.72
C ALA A 324 24.15 9.66 3.20
N GLU A 325 23.49 8.91 4.08
CA GLU A 325 23.79 8.93 5.52
C GLU A 325 25.26 8.59 5.81
N LEU A 326 25.82 7.59 5.14
CA LEU A 326 27.22 7.23 5.32
C LEU A 326 28.14 8.31 4.73
N LEU A 327 27.81 8.86 3.56
CA LEU A 327 28.58 9.94 2.91
C LEU A 327 28.72 11.14 3.85
N THR A 328 27.62 11.57 4.49
CA THR A 328 27.63 12.64 5.49
C THR A 328 28.53 12.27 6.69
N ARG A 329 28.42 11.04 7.21
CA ARG A 329 29.22 10.58 8.37
C ARG A 329 30.71 10.48 8.10
N ILE A 330 31.14 10.26 6.85
CA ILE A 330 32.56 10.26 6.46
C ILE A 330 33.04 11.63 5.96
N GLY A 331 32.23 12.68 6.06
CA GLY A 331 32.62 14.05 5.69
C GLY A 331 32.62 14.32 4.20
N VAL A 332 31.76 13.65 3.42
CA VAL A 332 31.53 13.94 2.00
C VAL A 332 30.25 14.76 1.86
N GLU A 333 30.39 16.00 1.42
CA GLU A 333 29.26 16.89 1.09
C GLU A 333 28.72 16.61 -0.31
N GLY A 334 27.40 16.72 -0.50
CA GLY A 334 26.81 16.66 -1.83
C GLY A 334 25.34 17.09 -1.87
N ARG A 335 24.78 17.17 -3.09
CA ARG A 335 23.37 17.60 -3.27
C ARG A 335 22.34 16.69 -2.61
N TRP A 336 22.70 15.47 -2.21
CA TRP A 336 21.83 14.58 -1.41
C TRP A 336 21.58 15.10 0.00
N ASP A 337 22.38 16.06 0.47
CA ASP A 337 22.15 16.80 1.72
C ASP A 337 21.06 17.88 1.56
N GLU A 338 20.72 18.25 0.31
CA GLU A 338 19.76 19.31 -0.03
C GLU A 338 18.42 18.73 -0.55
N GLY A 339 17.28 19.30 -0.11
CA GLY A 339 15.99 19.15 -0.82
C GLY A 339 15.10 17.96 -0.50
N ILE A 340 15.48 17.03 0.39
CA ILE A 340 14.57 15.98 0.91
C ILE A 340 14.35 16.19 2.41
N PRO A 341 13.17 16.63 2.90
CA PRO A 341 12.92 16.77 4.33
C PRO A 341 13.08 15.44 5.07
N TRP A 342 13.65 15.47 6.27
CA TRP A 342 13.63 14.33 7.18
C TRP A 342 12.20 14.08 7.66
N GLU A 343 11.72 12.85 7.53
CA GLU A 343 10.51 12.42 8.22
C GLU A 343 10.84 12.07 9.68
N ASP A 344 9.89 12.32 10.59
CA ASP A 344 10.09 12.07 12.03
C ASP A 344 10.56 10.63 12.32
N TRP A 345 10.07 9.66 11.55
CA TRP A 345 10.47 8.26 11.71
C TRP A 345 11.90 7.98 11.25
N GLU A 346 12.43 8.74 10.28
CA GLU A 346 13.81 8.58 9.80
C GLU A 346 14.81 8.99 10.87
N LEU A 347 14.47 10.03 11.63
CA LEU A 347 15.33 10.55 12.69
C LEU A 347 15.59 9.53 13.80
N ASN A 348 14.73 8.53 13.95
CA ASN A 348 14.92 7.44 14.92
C ASN A 348 16.01 6.45 14.51
N PHE A 349 16.38 6.41 13.23
CA PHE A 349 17.29 5.41 12.68
C PHE A 349 18.62 5.99 12.22
N VAL A 350 18.68 7.28 11.92
CA VAL A 350 19.85 7.95 11.36
C VAL A 350 20.94 8.12 12.42
N ASN A 351 22.16 7.71 12.10
CA ASN A 351 23.31 8.05 12.90
C ASN A 351 23.84 9.42 12.43
N ARG A 352 23.88 10.39 13.36
CA ARG A 352 24.37 11.75 13.07
C ARG A 352 25.81 11.97 13.48
N GLU A 353 26.42 10.99 14.14
CA GLU A 353 27.81 11.07 14.56
C GLU A 353 28.74 10.80 13.37
N GLN A 354 29.69 11.71 13.21
CA GLN A 354 30.79 11.53 12.27
C GLN A 354 31.52 10.22 12.60
N ALA A 355 31.89 9.43 11.59
CA ALA A 355 32.62 8.19 11.81
C ALA A 355 33.96 8.48 12.52
N ALA A 356 34.34 7.64 13.48
CA ALA A 356 35.51 7.88 14.33
C ALA A 356 36.84 7.98 13.55
N ASP A 357 36.91 7.41 12.36
CA ASP A 357 38.07 7.45 11.46
C ASP A 357 37.82 8.31 10.20
N SER A 358 36.75 9.12 10.22
CA SER A 358 36.48 10.13 9.20
C SER A 358 37.49 11.26 9.28
N VAL A 359 37.84 11.80 8.13
CA VAL A 359 38.62 13.04 8.00
C VAL A 359 37.93 13.96 7.02
N ASN A 360 37.97 15.27 7.27
CA ASN A 360 37.44 16.23 6.30
C ASN A 360 38.24 16.15 4.99
N GLY A 361 37.56 16.17 3.86
CA GLY A 361 38.19 16.13 2.53
C GLY A 361 38.50 14.72 2.02
N VAL A 362 37.53 13.80 2.10
CA VAL A 362 37.62 12.47 1.47
C VAL A 362 37.99 12.61 -0.02
N PRO A 363 39.11 12.03 -0.48
CA PRO A 363 39.56 12.22 -1.86
C PRO A 363 38.65 11.54 -2.89
N VAL A 364 38.50 12.19 -4.05
CA VAL A 364 37.87 11.59 -5.22
C VAL A 364 38.87 10.66 -5.94
N ALA A 365 38.45 9.44 -6.24
CA ALA A 365 39.23 8.44 -6.97
C ALA A 365 38.47 7.97 -8.22
N GLY A 366 39.02 8.30 -9.39
CA GLY A 366 38.46 7.90 -10.69
C GLY A 366 36.96 8.18 -10.82
N TRP A 367 36.24 7.23 -11.42
CA TRP A 367 34.79 7.24 -11.57
C TRP A 367 34.27 5.80 -11.66
N ALA A 368 32.97 5.60 -11.50
CA ALA A 368 32.27 4.34 -11.77
C ALA A 368 31.39 4.51 -13.02
N ALA A 369 31.53 3.64 -14.01
CA ALA A 369 30.63 3.66 -15.16
C ALA A 369 29.30 2.99 -14.77
N CYS A 370 28.16 3.49 -15.23
CA CYS A 370 26.84 2.94 -14.93
C CYS A 370 26.12 2.47 -16.19
N ILE A 371 25.50 1.30 -16.12
CA ILE A 371 24.69 0.73 -17.21
C ILE A 371 23.27 1.28 -17.11
N HIS A 372 22.85 2.12 -18.06
CA HIS A 372 21.46 2.54 -18.17
C HIS A 372 20.68 1.51 -19.02
N SER A 373 19.73 0.80 -18.42
CA SER A 373 19.02 -0.31 -19.09
C SER A 373 18.04 0.12 -20.21
N GLY A 374 18.07 1.38 -20.67
CA GLY A 374 17.32 1.84 -21.85
C GLY A 374 15.77 1.85 -21.73
N ILE A 375 15.22 1.71 -20.52
CA ILE A 375 13.75 1.73 -20.29
C ILE A 375 13.42 2.95 -19.42
N GLU A 376 13.62 4.17 -19.91
CA GLU A 376 12.99 5.38 -19.33
C GLU A 376 12.61 6.44 -20.39
N ASN A 377 12.56 6.09 -21.67
CA ASN A 377 11.97 6.96 -22.70
C ASN A 377 10.45 6.74 -22.78
N GLY A 378 9.75 7.25 -21.78
CA GLY A 378 8.30 7.23 -21.69
C GLY A 378 7.82 7.86 -20.39
N ASP A 379 7.99 9.17 -20.24
CA ASP A 379 6.85 10.06 -19.96
C ASP A 379 7.27 11.52 -19.72
N LYS A 380 6.39 12.40 -20.19
CA LYS A 380 6.49 13.86 -20.11
C LYS A 380 6.50 14.35 -18.65
N LEU A 381 7.36 15.34 -18.40
CA LEU A 381 7.25 16.40 -17.38
C LEU A 381 6.39 16.09 -16.12
N GLY A 382 6.83 15.15 -15.28
CA GLY A 382 6.41 15.08 -13.88
C GLY A 382 7.24 16.02 -13.00
N THR A 383 6.67 16.53 -11.90
CA THR A 383 7.40 17.31 -10.88
C THR A 383 8.64 16.55 -10.38
N GLN A 384 9.70 17.27 -9.99
CA GLN A 384 11.00 16.69 -9.59
C GLN A 384 10.88 15.61 -8.49
N LEU A 385 9.93 15.77 -7.56
CA LEU A 385 9.61 14.79 -6.51
C LEU A 385 9.07 13.45 -7.06
N LEU A 386 8.34 13.46 -8.18
CA LEU A 386 7.78 12.24 -8.80
C LEU A 386 8.85 11.39 -9.48
N LYS A 387 9.81 12.04 -10.17
CA LYS A 387 10.96 11.35 -10.76
C LYS A 387 11.81 10.66 -9.68
N LEU A 388 11.93 11.28 -8.50
CA LEU A 388 12.68 10.72 -7.37
C LEU A 388 11.98 9.53 -6.70
N ASN A 389 10.65 9.40 -6.78
CA ASN A 389 9.91 8.33 -6.08
C ASN A 389 9.38 7.19 -6.97
N ARG A 390 9.67 7.19 -8.28
CA ARG A 390 9.35 6.06 -9.18
C ARG A 390 9.89 4.71 -8.66
N PRO A 391 11.14 4.61 -8.16
CA PRO A 391 11.65 3.37 -7.55
C PRO A 391 10.82 2.88 -6.35
N GLY A 392 10.23 3.81 -5.58
CA GLY A 392 9.38 3.49 -4.44
C GLY A 392 8.05 2.85 -4.84
N GLN A 393 7.43 3.30 -5.95
CA GLN A 393 6.19 2.70 -6.46
C GLN A 393 6.41 1.28 -7.00
N GLU A 394 7.49 1.11 -7.75
CA GLU A 394 7.93 -0.18 -8.30
C GLU A 394 8.16 -1.21 -7.20
N LEU A 395 8.78 -0.78 -6.10
CA LEU A 395 9.01 -1.62 -4.94
C LEU A 395 7.72 -1.97 -4.20
N SER A 396 6.81 -1.01 -4.00
CA SER A 396 5.48 -1.30 -3.43
C SER A 396 4.73 -2.35 -4.26
N ALA A 397 4.80 -2.26 -5.60
CA ALA A 397 4.22 -3.26 -6.48
C ALA A 397 4.90 -4.64 -6.36
N GLN A 398 6.21 -4.68 -6.12
CA GLN A 398 6.93 -5.93 -5.82
C GLN A 398 6.47 -6.55 -4.50
N LEU A 399 6.28 -5.74 -3.45
CA LEU A 399 5.78 -6.22 -2.17
C LEU A 399 4.38 -6.80 -2.29
N VAL A 400 3.48 -6.16 -3.04
CA VAL A 400 2.15 -6.71 -3.33
C VAL A 400 2.22 -8.09 -3.98
N ARG A 401 3.16 -8.32 -4.91
CA ARG A 401 3.39 -9.65 -5.51
C ARG A 401 3.93 -10.67 -4.49
N LEU A 402 4.80 -10.23 -3.59
CA LEU A 402 5.36 -11.10 -2.54
C LEU A 402 4.32 -11.43 -1.47
N ASP A 403 3.45 -10.49 -1.09
CA ASP A 403 2.34 -10.72 -0.16
C ASP A 403 1.31 -11.67 -0.78
N LEU A 404 1.03 -11.53 -2.09
CA LEU A 404 0.24 -12.51 -2.84
C LEU A 404 0.90 -13.89 -2.82
N ARG A 405 2.19 -13.96 -3.13
CA ARG A 405 2.95 -15.22 -3.12
C ARG A 405 2.95 -15.87 -1.73
N ALA A 406 3.17 -15.10 -0.67
CA ALA A 406 3.11 -15.59 0.71
C ALA A 406 1.72 -16.11 1.07
N SER A 407 0.67 -15.34 0.74
CA SER A 407 -0.73 -15.75 0.93
C SER A 407 -1.05 -17.06 0.22
N GLN A 408 -0.54 -17.27 -1.00
CA GLN A 408 -0.77 -18.48 -1.78
C GLN A 408 0.08 -19.67 -1.32
N GLU A 409 1.39 -19.50 -1.19
CA GLU A 409 2.34 -20.59 -0.90
C GLU A 409 2.33 -21.01 0.58
N LEU A 410 2.08 -20.09 1.51
CA LEU A 410 2.12 -20.39 2.95
C LEU A 410 0.73 -20.66 3.53
N TYR A 411 -0.31 -20.00 3.01
CA TYR A 411 -1.67 -20.06 3.56
C TYR A 411 -2.71 -20.65 2.60
N GLY A 412 -2.32 -21.02 1.37
CA GLY A 412 -3.25 -21.63 0.40
C GLY A 412 -4.35 -20.69 -0.09
N LEU A 413 -4.16 -19.38 0.00
CA LEU A 413 -5.16 -18.40 -0.41
C LEU A 413 -5.47 -18.53 -1.92
N SER A 414 -6.74 -18.61 -2.25
CA SER A 414 -7.26 -18.64 -3.62
C SER A 414 -8.57 -17.85 -3.69
N SER A 415 -9.06 -17.57 -4.90
CA SER A 415 -10.39 -16.96 -5.07
C SER A 415 -11.55 -17.85 -4.56
N SER A 416 -11.29 -19.14 -4.32
CA SER A 416 -12.24 -20.10 -3.73
C SER A 416 -12.12 -20.28 -2.22
N THR A 417 -11.13 -19.65 -1.58
CA THR A 417 -10.92 -19.75 -0.12
C THR A 417 -12.08 -19.08 0.62
N LEU A 418 -12.65 -19.78 1.61
CA LEU A 418 -13.62 -19.20 2.55
C LEU A 418 -12.89 -18.28 3.54
N LEU A 419 -13.32 -17.02 3.67
CA LEU A 419 -12.66 -16.04 4.55
C LEU A 419 -13.25 -16.02 5.96
N TYR A 420 -14.54 -16.30 6.12
CA TYR A 420 -15.27 -16.23 7.38
C TYR A 420 -15.53 -17.61 7.97
N TYR A 421 -15.99 -18.57 7.16
CA TYR A 421 -16.16 -19.96 7.60
C TYR A 421 -14.87 -20.76 7.37
N THR A 422 -14.70 -21.86 8.10
CA THR A 422 -13.51 -22.71 8.03
C THR A 422 -13.84 -24.04 7.34
N GLU A 423 -13.17 -24.33 6.23
CA GLU A 423 -13.44 -25.51 5.40
C GLU A 423 -13.21 -26.83 6.17
N SER A 424 -12.16 -26.91 6.99
CA SER A 424 -11.89 -28.11 7.79
C SER A 424 -13.00 -28.36 8.81
N GLN A 425 -13.54 -27.31 9.43
CA GLN A 425 -14.60 -27.47 10.43
C GLN A 425 -15.93 -27.84 9.81
N LEU A 426 -16.29 -27.24 8.68
CA LEU A 426 -17.46 -27.69 7.93
C LEU A 426 -17.33 -29.17 7.52
N ALA A 427 -16.11 -29.65 7.21
CA ALA A 427 -15.87 -31.06 6.94
C ALA A 427 -16.01 -31.95 8.19
N GLU A 428 -15.57 -31.50 9.36
CA GLU A 428 -15.79 -32.21 10.63
C GLU A 428 -17.29 -32.26 11.01
N GLU A 429 -18.03 -31.17 10.82
CA GLU A 429 -19.49 -31.15 10.99
C GLU A 429 -20.17 -32.17 10.08
N SER A 430 -19.71 -32.29 8.83
CA SER A 430 -20.23 -33.28 7.89
C SER A 430 -19.92 -34.72 8.33
N LYS A 431 -18.71 -34.98 8.85
CA LYS A 431 -18.35 -36.29 9.39
C LYS A 431 -19.23 -36.66 10.59
N MET A 432 -19.43 -35.74 11.52
CA MET A 432 -20.30 -35.94 12.69
C MET A 432 -21.74 -36.20 12.27
N TRP A 433 -22.25 -35.42 11.30
CA TRP A 433 -23.57 -35.61 10.73
C TRP A 433 -23.77 -37.03 10.17
N ASN A 434 -22.83 -37.50 9.37
CA ASN A 434 -22.87 -38.84 8.75
C ASN A 434 -22.70 -39.97 9.78
N ALA A 435 -22.04 -39.70 10.90
CA ALA A 435 -21.94 -40.62 12.04
C ALA A 435 -23.18 -40.65 12.94
N GLY A 436 -24.21 -39.83 12.65
CA GLY A 436 -25.43 -39.73 13.45
C GLY A 436 -25.30 -38.82 14.68
N ASN A 437 -24.19 -38.09 14.83
CA ASN A 437 -24.02 -37.08 15.88
C ASN A 437 -24.47 -35.71 15.37
N HIS A 438 -25.60 -35.23 15.89
CA HIS A 438 -26.25 -34.00 15.42
C HIS A 438 -26.27 -32.96 16.56
N PRO A 439 -25.21 -32.15 16.70
CA PRO A 439 -25.18 -31.09 17.72
C PRO A 439 -26.30 -30.07 17.49
N ALA A 440 -26.69 -29.35 18.56
CA ALA A 440 -27.88 -28.48 18.53
C ALA A 440 -27.85 -27.42 17.39
N PRO A 441 -26.73 -26.73 17.11
CA PRO A 441 -26.68 -25.78 15.99
C PRO A 441 -26.84 -26.42 14.62
N VAL A 442 -26.37 -27.66 14.42
CA VAL A 442 -26.59 -28.41 13.18
C VAL A 442 -28.06 -28.80 13.04
N LYS A 443 -28.71 -29.25 14.11
CA LYS A 443 -30.17 -29.50 14.07
C LYS A 443 -30.94 -28.23 13.71
N GLU A 444 -30.63 -27.10 14.35
CA GLU A 444 -31.27 -25.82 14.02
C GLU A 444 -30.97 -25.38 12.58
N LEU A 445 -29.74 -25.58 12.09
CA LEU A 445 -29.37 -25.34 10.69
C LEU A 445 -30.30 -26.08 9.74
N LEU A 446 -30.53 -27.37 9.99
CA LEU A 446 -31.35 -28.20 9.12
C LEU A 446 -32.83 -27.81 9.17
N GLU A 447 -33.37 -27.50 10.35
CA GLU A 447 -34.73 -26.96 10.48
C GLU A 447 -34.90 -25.65 9.70
N ARG A 448 -33.91 -24.76 9.79
CA ARG A 448 -33.91 -23.46 9.11
C ARG A 448 -33.74 -23.63 7.60
N ALA A 449 -32.89 -24.55 7.16
CA ALA A 449 -32.69 -24.88 5.76
C ALA A 449 -33.94 -25.51 5.13
N ASN A 450 -34.63 -26.41 5.84
CA ASN A 450 -35.89 -26.98 5.38
C ASN A 450 -36.97 -25.92 5.18
N ARG A 451 -37.09 -24.97 6.12
CA ARG A 451 -37.97 -23.81 5.92
C ARG A 451 -37.50 -22.93 4.77
N ALA A 452 -36.19 -22.71 4.64
CA ALA A 452 -35.57 -21.89 3.60
C ALA A 452 -35.90 -22.37 2.18
N LEU A 453 -36.15 -23.67 1.98
CA LEU A 453 -36.58 -24.23 0.70
C LEU A 453 -37.89 -23.61 0.18
N SER A 454 -38.78 -23.16 1.07
CA SER A 454 -40.10 -22.65 0.71
C SER A 454 -40.18 -21.13 0.52
N PHE A 455 -39.08 -20.39 0.77
CA PHE A 455 -39.05 -18.92 0.69
C PHE A 455 -38.24 -18.42 -0.50
N GLY A 456 -38.66 -17.30 -1.08
CA GLY A 456 -38.05 -16.72 -2.28
C GLY A 456 -38.50 -17.40 -3.59
N PRO A 457 -37.76 -17.21 -4.70
CA PRO A 457 -36.59 -16.35 -4.82
C PRO A 457 -36.98 -14.87 -4.67
N TRP A 458 -36.03 -14.03 -4.25
CA TRP A 458 -36.25 -12.58 -4.09
C TRP A 458 -35.62 -11.82 -5.25
N SER A 459 -36.17 -10.66 -5.58
CA SER A 459 -35.60 -9.75 -6.57
C SER A 459 -35.78 -8.29 -6.18
N VAL A 460 -34.88 -7.42 -6.67
CA VAL A 460 -35.12 -5.97 -6.68
C VAL A 460 -36.38 -5.58 -7.45
N MET A 461 -36.87 -6.42 -8.36
CA MET A 461 -38.09 -6.16 -9.13
C MET A 461 -39.37 -6.31 -8.30
N ASP A 462 -39.31 -6.94 -7.13
CA ASP A 462 -40.47 -7.13 -6.25
C ASP A 462 -41.03 -5.80 -5.74
N LYS A 463 -40.22 -4.72 -5.71
CA LYS A 463 -40.67 -3.37 -5.34
C LYS A 463 -41.54 -2.70 -6.41
N ARG A 464 -41.62 -3.24 -7.63
CA ARG A 464 -42.36 -2.64 -8.76
C ARG A 464 -43.82 -2.34 -8.43
N ARG A 465 -44.43 -3.10 -7.52
CA ARG A 465 -45.80 -2.84 -7.02
C ARG A 465 -45.95 -1.48 -6.33
N PHE A 466 -44.85 -0.88 -5.89
CA PHE A 466 -44.80 0.35 -5.09
C PHE A 466 -44.00 1.49 -5.77
N SER A 467 -43.62 1.34 -7.04
CA SER A 467 -42.68 2.18 -7.80
C SER A 467 -41.20 1.79 -7.71
N CYS A 468 -40.41 2.17 -8.72
CA CYS A 468 -38.94 2.00 -8.79
C CYS A 468 -38.18 3.09 -8.01
N GLY A 469 -38.86 3.87 -7.16
CA GLY A 469 -38.27 4.96 -6.40
C GLY A 469 -37.87 6.13 -7.29
N VAL A 470 -36.68 6.69 -7.05
CA VAL A 470 -36.12 7.82 -7.83
C VAL A 470 -35.13 7.37 -8.93
N SER A 471 -34.99 6.07 -9.15
CA SER A 471 -34.09 5.53 -10.18
C SER A 471 -34.71 5.57 -11.59
N ASP A 472 -36.05 5.48 -11.68
CA ASP A 472 -36.81 5.17 -12.89
C ASP A 472 -36.50 3.78 -13.52
N ASP A 473 -35.47 3.06 -13.05
CA ASP A 473 -35.17 1.66 -13.38
C ASP A 473 -35.35 0.74 -12.15
N CYS A 474 -36.27 -0.22 -12.25
CA CYS A 474 -36.53 -1.15 -11.15
C CYS A 474 -35.40 -2.17 -10.91
N HIS A 475 -34.47 -2.34 -11.85
CA HIS A 475 -33.27 -3.16 -11.65
C HIS A 475 -32.28 -2.51 -10.69
N ASP A 476 -32.35 -1.20 -10.49
CA ASP A 476 -31.53 -0.55 -9.47
C ASP A 476 -32.05 -0.85 -8.07
N TYR A 477 -31.11 -1.08 -7.16
CA TYR A 477 -31.41 -1.23 -5.75
C TYR A 477 -31.91 0.09 -5.15
N PHE A 478 -33.07 0.06 -4.51
CA PHE A 478 -33.71 1.23 -3.92
C PHE A 478 -34.05 1.03 -2.45
N HIS A 479 -33.57 1.95 -1.62
CA HIS A 479 -33.96 2.08 -0.21
C HIS A 479 -33.80 3.53 0.23
N VAL A 480 -34.78 4.09 0.95
CA VAL A 480 -34.69 5.46 1.48
C VAL A 480 -33.86 5.50 2.76
N SER A 481 -33.26 6.65 3.08
CA SER A 481 -32.49 6.79 4.31
C SER A 481 -33.41 6.60 5.53
N PRO A 482 -33.04 5.73 6.49
CA PRO A 482 -33.92 5.39 7.62
C PRO A 482 -34.37 6.59 8.46
N TYR A 483 -33.59 7.67 8.52
CA TYR A 483 -33.85 8.80 9.41
C TYR A 483 -34.28 10.08 8.66
N GLN A 484 -34.53 10.00 7.35
CA GLN A 484 -34.91 11.14 6.51
C GLN A 484 -36.40 11.04 6.18
N TRP A 485 -37.22 11.75 6.94
CA TRP A 485 -38.67 11.69 6.83
C TRP A 485 -39.16 12.42 5.57
N PRO A 486 -39.96 11.74 4.73
CA PRO A 486 -40.42 12.30 3.47
C PRO A 486 -41.40 13.45 3.68
N THR A 487 -41.36 14.41 2.77
CA THR A 487 -42.48 15.33 2.58
C THR A 487 -43.55 14.62 1.77
N LEU A 488 -44.81 14.71 2.20
CA LEU A 488 -45.95 14.11 1.51
C LEU A 488 -46.65 15.16 0.64
N ASN A 489 -47.14 14.75 -0.52
CA ASN A 489 -48.01 15.58 -1.35
C ASN A 489 -49.47 15.56 -0.84
N SER A 490 -50.35 16.29 -1.51
CA SER A 490 -51.77 16.39 -1.16
C SER A 490 -52.54 15.06 -1.18
N SER A 491 -52.01 14.04 -1.87
CA SER A 491 -52.58 12.69 -1.92
C SER A 491 -51.97 11.74 -0.88
N GLY A 492 -51.11 12.25 0.02
CA GLY A 492 -50.45 11.46 1.06
C GLY A 492 -49.27 10.62 0.57
N ASN A 493 -48.84 10.79 -0.69
CA ASN A 493 -47.70 10.08 -1.26
C ASN A 493 -46.40 10.88 -1.08
N THR A 494 -45.27 10.18 -0.99
CA THR A 494 -43.93 10.81 -0.93
C THR A 494 -43.68 11.70 -2.15
N ASP A 495 -43.37 12.97 -1.90
CA ASP A 495 -42.93 13.92 -2.92
C ASP A 495 -41.39 13.99 -2.94
N TYR A 496 -40.79 13.21 -3.85
CA TYR A 496 -39.33 13.17 -4.03
C TYR A 496 -38.75 14.48 -4.62
N SER A 497 -39.57 15.46 -4.99
CA SER A 497 -39.12 16.79 -5.43
C SER A 497 -38.95 17.79 -4.29
N LYS A 498 -39.25 17.38 -3.04
CA LYS A 498 -39.24 18.25 -1.86
C LYS A 498 -38.22 17.80 -0.83
N PRO A 499 -37.73 18.72 0.03
CA PRO A 499 -36.79 18.38 1.09
C PRO A 499 -37.34 17.34 2.08
N PHE A 500 -36.47 16.46 2.57
CA PHE A 500 -36.77 15.49 3.63
C PHE A 500 -36.26 16.02 4.98
N VAL A 501 -36.92 15.65 6.07
CA VAL A 501 -36.58 16.12 7.44
C VAL A 501 -35.78 15.06 8.18
N LEU A 502 -34.58 15.40 8.66
CA LEU A 502 -33.77 14.49 9.48
C LEU A 502 -34.37 14.34 10.89
N ARG A 503 -34.63 13.10 11.33
CA ARG A 503 -34.96 12.74 12.71
C ARG A 503 -34.09 11.56 13.14
N ASP A 504 -32.94 11.83 13.75
CA ASP A 504 -31.99 10.76 14.15
C ASP A 504 -32.61 9.86 15.23
N GLY A 505 -32.43 8.55 15.11
CA GLY A 505 -33.07 7.55 15.98
C GLY A 505 -34.51 7.18 15.60
N GLU A 506 -35.26 8.06 14.92
CA GLU A 506 -36.65 7.81 14.49
C GLU A 506 -36.73 7.31 13.05
N ARG A 507 -37.03 6.03 12.87
CA ARG A 507 -37.05 5.41 11.53
C ARG A 507 -38.32 5.73 10.75
N VAL A 508 -38.17 6.04 9.46
CA VAL A 508 -39.27 6.16 8.50
C VAL A 508 -39.99 4.80 8.39
N PRO A 509 -41.33 4.76 8.40
CA PRO A 509 -42.10 3.52 8.25
C PRO A 509 -41.66 2.70 7.02
N GLY A 510 -41.55 1.38 7.19
CA GLY A 510 -41.05 0.46 6.16
C GLY A 510 -39.53 0.42 5.99
N THR A 511 -38.73 1.26 6.66
CA THR A 511 -37.26 1.16 6.60
C THR A 511 -36.66 0.19 7.64
N VAL A 512 -37.48 -0.27 8.58
CA VAL A 512 -37.16 -1.40 9.45
C VAL A 512 -37.31 -2.69 8.63
N ALA A 513 -36.28 -3.55 8.67
CA ALA A 513 -36.33 -4.79 7.91
C ALA A 513 -37.40 -5.72 8.49
N PHE A 514 -38.13 -6.42 7.62
CA PHE A 514 -39.21 -7.34 8.00
C PHE A 514 -40.40 -6.69 8.74
N SER A 515 -40.51 -5.35 8.75
CA SER A 515 -41.72 -4.67 9.21
C SER A 515 -42.72 -4.49 8.08
N GLU A 516 -43.96 -4.18 8.44
CA GLU A 516 -44.96 -3.67 7.50
C GLU A 516 -44.40 -2.46 6.71
N GLY A 517 -44.67 -2.41 5.41
CA GLY A 517 -44.19 -1.36 4.52
C GLY A 517 -42.78 -1.60 3.96
N SER A 518 -42.04 -2.59 4.46
CA SER A 518 -40.66 -2.83 4.02
C SER A 518 -40.54 -3.48 2.65
N GLU A 519 -41.62 -4.08 2.15
CA GLU A 519 -41.75 -4.62 0.80
C GLU A 519 -41.65 -3.54 -0.30
N LYS A 520 -41.83 -2.26 0.06
CA LYS A 520 -41.65 -1.09 -0.82
C LYS A 520 -40.19 -0.89 -1.23
N TYR A 521 -39.25 -1.46 -0.49
CA TYR A 521 -37.82 -1.30 -0.70
C TYR A 521 -37.12 -2.65 -0.87
N ASP A 522 -35.84 -2.61 -1.21
CA ASP A 522 -35.07 -3.82 -1.49
C ASP A 522 -34.32 -4.37 -0.28
N ARG A 523 -34.17 -3.59 0.80
CA ARG A 523 -33.35 -3.94 1.97
C ARG A 523 -33.76 -5.26 2.61
N THR A 524 -35.04 -5.46 2.89
CA THR A 524 -35.55 -6.71 3.48
C THR A 524 -35.25 -7.91 2.58
N LYS A 525 -35.43 -7.75 1.27
CA LYS A 525 -35.26 -8.81 0.27
C LYS A 525 -33.78 -9.17 0.09
N LEU A 526 -32.91 -8.16 0.04
CA LEU A 526 -31.45 -8.35 -0.02
C LEU A 526 -30.93 -9.08 1.23
N MET A 527 -31.43 -8.71 2.43
CA MET A 527 -31.07 -9.40 3.67
C MET A 527 -31.56 -10.86 3.67
N ALA A 528 -32.81 -11.09 3.29
CA ALA A 528 -33.40 -12.42 3.20
C ALA A 528 -32.67 -13.31 2.19
N MET A 529 -32.37 -12.79 0.99
CA MET A 529 -31.64 -13.48 -0.07
C MET A 529 -30.25 -13.90 0.41
N LYS A 530 -29.46 -12.99 0.98
CA LYS A 530 -28.10 -13.31 1.46
C LYS A 530 -28.14 -14.35 2.58
N PHE A 531 -29.01 -14.15 3.57
CA PHE A 531 -29.12 -15.03 4.73
C PHE A 531 -29.59 -16.43 4.33
N ASN A 532 -30.69 -16.54 3.58
CA ASN A 532 -31.28 -17.80 3.16
C ASN A 532 -30.30 -18.60 2.28
N THR A 533 -29.67 -17.94 1.30
CA THR A 533 -28.67 -18.59 0.43
C THR A 533 -27.49 -19.14 1.24
N THR A 534 -27.02 -18.39 2.26
CA THR A 534 -25.94 -18.85 3.15
C THR A 534 -26.38 -20.05 3.99
N VAL A 535 -27.57 -20.01 4.60
CA VAL A 535 -28.11 -21.12 5.39
C VAL A 535 -28.25 -22.39 4.55
N LEU A 536 -28.76 -22.28 3.32
CA LEU A 536 -28.84 -23.42 2.39
C LEU A 536 -27.46 -23.95 2.00
N ALA A 537 -26.50 -23.06 1.76
CA ALA A 537 -25.13 -23.44 1.42
C ALA A 537 -24.42 -24.18 2.57
N LEU A 538 -24.60 -23.73 3.81
CA LEU A 538 -24.08 -24.41 5.00
C LEU A 538 -24.74 -25.76 5.21
N ALA A 539 -26.07 -25.85 5.06
CA ALA A 539 -26.79 -27.12 5.17
C ALA A 539 -26.34 -28.12 4.10
N TYR A 540 -26.09 -27.67 2.87
CA TYR A 540 -25.46 -28.48 1.84
C TYR A 540 -24.04 -28.93 2.26
N ALA A 541 -23.21 -28.02 2.77
CA ALA A 541 -21.84 -28.34 3.16
C ALA A 541 -21.77 -29.40 4.27
N VAL A 542 -22.69 -29.36 5.23
CA VAL A 542 -22.78 -30.35 6.32
C VAL A 542 -23.37 -31.68 5.84
N THR A 543 -24.49 -31.64 5.09
CA THR A 543 -25.27 -32.86 4.81
C THR A 543 -25.00 -33.52 3.46
N GLY A 544 -24.40 -32.80 2.52
CA GLY A 544 -24.29 -33.22 1.12
C GLY A 544 -25.62 -33.23 0.35
N ASN A 545 -26.75 -32.81 0.94
CA ASN A 545 -28.05 -32.82 0.28
C ASN A 545 -28.13 -31.72 -0.79
N THR A 546 -28.08 -32.14 -2.05
CA THR A 546 -28.07 -31.24 -3.23
C THR A 546 -29.34 -30.40 -3.38
N THR A 547 -30.45 -30.76 -2.74
CA THR A 547 -31.69 -29.97 -2.74
C THR A 547 -31.44 -28.55 -2.22
N TYR A 548 -30.65 -28.42 -1.14
CA TYR A 548 -30.29 -27.10 -0.60
C TYR A 548 -29.41 -26.32 -1.58
N ALA A 549 -28.45 -27.00 -2.22
CA ALA A 549 -27.55 -26.37 -3.18
C ALA A 549 -28.31 -25.84 -4.42
N HIS A 550 -29.23 -26.63 -4.98
CA HIS A 550 -30.05 -26.21 -6.12
C HIS A 550 -30.95 -25.02 -5.77
N ARG A 551 -31.52 -24.99 -4.56
CA ARG A 551 -32.32 -23.84 -4.12
C ARG A 551 -31.48 -22.58 -3.93
N ALA A 552 -30.30 -22.71 -3.32
CA ALA A 552 -29.37 -21.60 -3.17
C ALA A 552 -28.92 -21.06 -4.54
N ALA A 553 -28.61 -21.95 -5.48
CA ALA A 553 -28.29 -21.58 -6.86
C ALA A 553 -29.45 -20.82 -7.53
N GLU A 554 -30.70 -21.23 -7.31
CA GLU A 554 -31.87 -20.51 -7.85
C GLU A 554 -32.01 -19.10 -7.28
N ASN A 555 -31.76 -18.89 -5.99
CA ASN A 555 -31.72 -17.53 -5.41
C ASN A 555 -30.65 -16.66 -6.10
N LEU A 556 -29.47 -17.22 -6.38
CA LEU A 556 -28.38 -16.52 -7.06
C LEU A 556 -28.73 -16.18 -8.51
N ARG A 557 -29.33 -17.13 -9.24
CA ARG A 557 -29.80 -16.91 -10.61
C ARG A 557 -30.79 -15.76 -10.67
N HIS A 558 -31.80 -15.80 -9.79
CA HIS A 558 -32.86 -14.82 -9.78
C HIS A 558 -32.38 -13.41 -9.40
N TRP A 559 -31.45 -13.30 -8.44
CA TRP A 559 -30.97 -11.98 -7.99
C TRP A 559 -29.90 -11.37 -8.91
N PHE A 560 -29.03 -12.17 -9.53
CA PHE A 560 -27.83 -11.67 -10.22
C PHE A 560 -27.76 -11.97 -11.72
N ILE A 561 -28.43 -13.02 -12.21
CA ILE A 561 -28.21 -13.55 -13.56
C ILE A 561 -29.40 -13.27 -14.48
N TYR A 562 -30.60 -13.70 -14.10
CA TYR A 562 -31.78 -13.61 -14.97
C TYR A 562 -32.07 -12.15 -15.34
N ASN A 563 -32.17 -11.88 -16.65
CA ASN A 563 -32.28 -10.52 -17.16
C ASN A 563 -33.53 -9.81 -16.63
N GLU A 564 -34.60 -10.55 -16.38
CA GLU A 564 -35.91 -10.07 -15.95
C GLU A 564 -35.91 -9.63 -14.49
N THR A 565 -34.95 -10.10 -13.68
CA THR A 565 -34.99 -9.98 -12.21
C THR A 565 -33.67 -9.53 -11.58
N ARG A 566 -32.57 -9.51 -12.34
CA ARG A 566 -31.25 -9.19 -11.82
C ARG A 566 -31.17 -7.77 -11.26
N MET A 567 -30.42 -7.61 -10.19
CA MET A 567 -30.03 -6.30 -9.67
C MET A 567 -28.92 -5.68 -10.53
N SER A 568 -28.96 -4.37 -10.77
CA SER A 568 -27.81 -3.64 -11.32
C SER A 568 -26.62 -3.68 -10.36
N ALA A 569 -25.39 -3.83 -10.86
CA ALA A 569 -24.17 -3.96 -10.05
C ALA A 569 -23.73 -2.64 -9.37
N ASN A 570 -24.64 -1.96 -8.67
CA ASN A 570 -24.41 -0.70 -7.98
C ASN A 570 -25.39 -0.48 -6.81
N LEU A 571 -25.07 0.46 -5.91
CA LEU A 571 -25.94 0.93 -4.82
C LEU A 571 -26.22 2.45 -4.94
N LYS A 572 -26.38 2.95 -6.17
CA LYS A 572 -26.56 4.38 -6.45
C LYS A 572 -27.76 4.98 -5.73
N PHE A 573 -28.79 4.17 -5.48
CA PHE A 573 -30.03 4.57 -4.82
C PHE A 573 -30.24 3.89 -3.45
N ALA A 574 -29.14 3.63 -2.74
CA ALA A 574 -29.16 3.16 -1.36
C ALA A 574 -29.19 4.32 -0.35
N GLN A 575 -30.05 4.21 0.65
CA GLN A 575 -30.34 5.24 1.66
C GLN A 575 -30.50 6.63 1.07
N VAL A 576 -31.39 6.72 0.07
CA VAL A 576 -31.66 7.98 -0.65
C VAL A 576 -32.09 9.06 0.33
N LYS A 577 -31.52 10.26 0.17
CA LYS A 577 -31.85 11.45 0.96
C LYS A 577 -31.87 12.70 0.08
N TRP A 578 -32.49 13.76 0.59
CA TRP A 578 -32.49 15.05 -0.08
C TRP A 578 -31.08 15.67 -0.09
N ASN A 579 -30.63 16.11 -1.26
CA ASN A 579 -29.41 16.89 -1.40
C ASN A 579 -29.76 18.36 -1.64
N GLU A 580 -29.61 19.18 -0.61
CA GLU A 580 -29.92 20.62 -0.69
C GLU A 580 -29.18 21.34 -1.82
N LYS A 581 -27.92 20.99 -2.08
CA LYS A 581 -27.10 21.66 -3.09
C LYS A 581 -27.53 21.30 -4.52
N ARG A 582 -27.91 20.05 -4.74
CA ARG A 582 -28.34 19.55 -6.05
C ARG A 582 -29.86 19.71 -6.27
N ARG A 583 -30.61 19.99 -5.21
CA ARG A 583 -32.08 20.06 -5.19
C ARG A 583 -32.73 18.80 -5.78
N GLU A 584 -32.14 17.64 -5.46
CA GLU A 584 -32.57 16.34 -5.94
C GLU A 584 -32.37 15.27 -4.86
N MET A 585 -33.02 14.12 -5.05
CA MET A 585 -32.79 12.93 -4.22
C MET A 585 -31.56 12.18 -4.69
N VAL A 586 -30.64 11.86 -3.78
CA VAL A 586 -29.41 11.13 -4.09
C VAL A 586 -29.16 10.00 -3.10
N GLY A 587 -28.53 8.92 -3.55
CA GLY A 587 -27.99 7.89 -2.67
C GLY A 587 -26.96 8.46 -1.68
N SER A 588 -26.93 7.88 -0.49
CA SER A 588 -26.01 8.27 0.58
C SER A 588 -24.78 7.36 0.62
N PRO A 589 -23.57 7.88 0.93
CA PRO A 589 -22.42 7.03 1.22
C PRO A 589 -22.73 5.96 2.28
N SER A 590 -23.45 6.34 3.35
CA SER A 590 -23.88 5.44 4.42
C SER A 590 -24.71 4.25 3.93
N GLY A 591 -25.38 4.36 2.77
CA GLY A 591 -26.16 3.27 2.18
C GLY A 591 -25.32 2.05 1.77
N LEU A 592 -24.02 2.22 1.55
CA LEU A 592 -23.09 1.12 1.28
C LEU A 592 -22.99 0.10 2.43
N ILE A 593 -23.46 0.46 3.63
CA ILE A 593 -23.54 -0.45 4.78
C ILE A 593 -24.53 -1.60 4.54
N GLU A 594 -25.45 -1.50 3.58
CA GLU A 594 -26.46 -2.53 3.33
C GLU A 594 -25.87 -3.79 2.66
N MET A 595 -24.65 -3.67 2.11
CA MET A 595 -23.83 -4.78 1.60
C MET A 595 -22.75 -5.24 2.60
N LYS A 596 -22.80 -4.82 3.87
CA LYS A 596 -21.82 -5.24 4.90
C LYS A 596 -21.65 -6.76 5.04
N ASP A 597 -22.71 -7.52 4.78
CA ASP A 597 -22.81 -8.96 5.01
C ASP A 597 -22.23 -9.82 3.88
N LEU A 598 -21.54 -9.20 2.91
CA LEU A 598 -20.90 -9.92 1.80
C LEU A 598 -19.84 -10.91 2.28
N TYR A 599 -19.26 -10.72 3.47
CA TYR A 599 -18.21 -11.59 4.00
C TYR A 599 -18.67 -13.05 4.19
N PHE A 600 -19.83 -13.28 4.82
CA PHE A 600 -20.37 -14.64 4.97
C PHE A 600 -21.12 -15.10 3.72
N PHE A 601 -21.78 -14.17 3.02
CA PHE A 601 -22.58 -14.49 1.86
C PHE A 601 -21.70 -15.04 0.72
N LEU A 602 -20.56 -14.40 0.44
CA LEU A 602 -19.66 -14.85 -0.62
C LEU A 602 -18.98 -16.19 -0.30
N ASP A 603 -18.84 -16.54 0.99
CA ASP A 603 -18.42 -17.88 1.36
C ASP A 603 -19.52 -18.92 1.06
N GLY A 604 -20.77 -18.58 1.36
CA GLY A 604 -21.94 -19.37 0.93
C GLY A 604 -21.97 -19.56 -0.59
N VAL A 605 -21.74 -18.50 -1.37
CA VAL A 605 -21.67 -18.58 -2.84
C VAL A 605 -20.59 -19.56 -3.29
N LYS A 606 -19.37 -19.49 -2.75
CA LYS A 606 -18.27 -20.41 -3.09
C LYS A 606 -18.61 -21.87 -2.77
N LEU A 607 -19.32 -22.13 -1.67
CA LEU A 607 -19.82 -23.48 -1.35
C LEU A 607 -20.80 -23.99 -2.43
N ILE A 608 -21.68 -23.12 -2.94
CA ILE A 608 -22.60 -23.46 -4.03
C ILE A 608 -21.86 -23.65 -5.36
N GLU A 609 -20.85 -22.85 -5.68
CA GLU A 609 -20.00 -23.08 -6.87
C GLU A 609 -19.38 -24.49 -6.82
N LYS A 610 -18.81 -24.88 -5.66
CA LYS A 610 -18.20 -26.19 -5.45
C LYS A 610 -19.21 -27.36 -5.51
N SER A 611 -20.50 -27.10 -5.29
CA SER A 611 -21.54 -28.14 -5.35
C SER A 611 -21.86 -28.64 -6.76
N GLY A 612 -21.48 -27.87 -7.79
CA GLY A 612 -21.89 -28.15 -9.18
C GLY A 612 -23.34 -27.75 -9.51
N ALA A 613 -24.07 -27.13 -8.57
CA ALA A 613 -25.43 -26.64 -8.82
C ALA A 613 -25.50 -25.43 -9.78
N LEU A 614 -24.35 -24.78 -10.02
CA LEU A 614 -24.16 -23.71 -11.01
C LEU A 614 -23.25 -24.20 -12.14
N SER A 615 -23.60 -23.85 -13.38
CA SER A 615 -22.73 -24.06 -14.52
C SER A 615 -21.53 -23.10 -14.51
N LYS A 616 -20.47 -23.42 -15.26
CA LYS A 616 -19.31 -22.52 -15.41
C LYS A 616 -19.70 -21.13 -15.93
N SER A 617 -20.64 -21.06 -16.88
CA SER A 617 -21.14 -19.78 -17.41
C SER A 617 -21.88 -18.96 -16.35
N GLU A 618 -22.62 -19.59 -15.44
CA GLU A 618 -23.29 -18.90 -14.33
C GLU A 618 -22.28 -18.39 -13.30
N ILE A 619 -21.26 -19.20 -13.00
CA ILE A 619 -20.13 -18.79 -12.15
C ILE A 619 -19.44 -17.55 -12.71
N ASP A 620 -19.11 -17.56 -14.01
CA ASP A 620 -18.45 -16.43 -14.68
C ASP A 620 -19.35 -15.17 -14.64
N GLN A 621 -20.67 -15.32 -14.85
CA GLN A 621 -21.63 -14.21 -14.74
C GLN A 621 -21.70 -13.63 -13.32
N LEU A 622 -21.73 -14.47 -12.29
CA LEU A 622 -21.70 -14.01 -10.89
C LEU A 622 -20.40 -13.26 -10.59
N ARG A 623 -19.25 -13.83 -10.98
CA ARG A 623 -17.94 -13.20 -10.74
C ARG A 623 -17.83 -11.86 -11.47
N ASN A 624 -18.33 -11.75 -12.70
CA ASN A 624 -18.39 -10.49 -13.44
C ASN A 624 -19.30 -9.47 -12.75
N TRP A 625 -20.49 -9.86 -12.29
CA TRP A 625 -21.39 -8.96 -11.56
C TRP A 625 -20.70 -8.37 -10.31
N PHE A 626 -20.01 -9.21 -9.53
CA PHE A 626 -19.28 -8.75 -8.35
C PHE A 626 -18.03 -7.94 -8.69
N ALA A 627 -17.37 -8.22 -9.82
CA ALA A 627 -16.28 -7.38 -10.33
C ALA A 627 -16.77 -5.98 -10.74
N ASP A 628 -17.91 -5.90 -11.43
CA ASP A 628 -18.56 -4.63 -11.80
C ASP A 628 -18.99 -3.85 -10.56
N TYR A 629 -19.61 -4.53 -9.58
CA TYR A 629 -19.96 -3.91 -8.30
C TYR A 629 -18.73 -3.40 -7.54
N LEU A 630 -17.63 -4.18 -7.51
CA LEU A 630 -16.38 -3.76 -6.90
C LEU A 630 -15.80 -2.52 -7.60
N GLN A 631 -15.80 -2.48 -8.92
CA GLN A 631 -15.34 -1.34 -9.69
C GLN A 631 -16.18 -0.10 -9.37
N TRP A 632 -17.52 -0.23 -9.36
CA TRP A 632 -18.41 0.86 -8.98
C TRP A 632 -18.20 1.30 -7.54
N LEU A 633 -18.03 0.36 -6.61
CA LEU A 633 -17.81 0.65 -5.19
C LEU A 633 -16.50 1.42 -4.96
N LEU A 634 -15.43 1.11 -5.69
CA LEU A 634 -14.14 1.81 -5.55
C LEU A 634 -14.11 3.16 -6.27
N SER A 635 -14.92 3.34 -7.33
CA SER A 635 -14.88 4.53 -8.20
C SER A 635 -16.07 5.49 -8.05
N SER A 636 -17.12 5.12 -7.32
CA SER A 636 -18.28 5.99 -7.07
C SER A 636 -17.96 7.08 -6.04
N ASP A 637 -18.71 8.18 -6.10
CA ASP A 637 -18.67 9.20 -5.04
C ASP A 637 -19.02 8.57 -3.67
N GLN A 638 -20.07 7.75 -3.61
CA GLN A 638 -20.48 7.07 -2.37
C GLN A 638 -19.33 6.26 -1.78
N GLY A 639 -18.62 5.48 -2.61
CA GLY A 639 -17.46 4.70 -2.20
C GLY A 639 -16.33 5.55 -1.65
N ARG A 640 -15.92 6.59 -2.40
CA ARG A 640 -14.87 7.54 -1.99
C ARG A 640 -15.18 8.25 -0.66
N TRP A 641 -16.45 8.52 -0.40
CA TRP A 641 -16.86 9.10 0.88
C TRP A 641 -16.87 8.07 2.01
N GLN A 642 -17.40 6.87 1.74
CA GLN A 642 -17.56 5.81 2.74
C GLN A 642 -16.23 5.27 3.25
N ILE A 643 -15.24 5.04 2.37
CA ILE A 643 -13.90 4.62 2.77
C ILE A 643 -13.23 5.64 3.72
N SER A 644 -13.64 6.91 3.66
CA SER A 644 -13.14 7.99 4.52
C SER A 644 -13.89 8.20 5.83
N ALA A 645 -14.85 7.33 6.15
CA ALA A 645 -15.60 7.45 7.40
C ALA A 645 -14.76 6.97 8.59
N ASP A 646 -14.84 7.72 9.70
CA ASP A 646 -14.01 7.53 10.89
C ASP A 646 -14.62 6.57 11.93
N ASN A 647 -15.78 6.00 11.62
CA ASN A 647 -16.57 5.13 12.49
C ASN A 647 -16.82 3.76 11.80
N ASN A 648 -17.75 2.97 12.33
CA ASN A 648 -18.17 1.68 11.76
C ASN A 648 -18.32 1.65 10.23
N HIS A 649 -18.78 2.75 9.62
CA HIS A 649 -18.97 2.83 8.17
C HIS A 649 -17.68 2.62 7.36
N GLY A 650 -16.54 3.15 7.83
CA GLY A 650 -15.25 2.98 7.17
C GLY A 650 -14.70 1.57 7.36
N LEU A 651 -14.91 0.99 8.55
CA LEU A 651 -14.56 -0.41 8.83
C LEU A 651 -15.35 -1.37 7.93
N PHE A 652 -16.67 -1.21 7.86
CA PHE A 652 -17.51 -2.07 7.02
C PHE A 652 -17.34 -1.84 5.52
N PHE A 653 -16.69 -0.75 5.11
CA PHE A 653 -16.20 -0.61 3.73
C PHE A 653 -15.08 -1.63 3.47
N ASP A 654 -14.11 -1.79 4.39
CA ASP A 654 -13.05 -2.76 4.19
C ASP A 654 -13.55 -4.20 4.40
N VAL A 655 -14.43 -4.44 5.38
CA VAL A 655 -15.05 -5.77 5.63
C VAL A 655 -15.84 -6.26 4.41
N GLN A 656 -16.46 -5.38 3.63
CA GLN A 656 -17.13 -5.80 2.40
C GLN A 656 -16.17 -5.91 1.21
N VAL A 657 -15.18 -5.01 1.07
CA VAL A 657 -14.29 -4.98 -0.09
C VAL A 657 -13.32 -6.15 -0.11
N ALA A 658 -12.79 -6.59 1.03
CA ALA A 658 -11.84 -7.70 1.09
C ALA A 658 -12.41 -9.03 0.51
N PRO A 659 -13.55 -9.56 1.00
CA PRO A 659 -14.15 -10.79 0.45
C PRO A 659 -14.66 -10.59 -0.99
N LEU A 660 -15.16 -9.39 -1.32
CA LEU A 660 -15.60 -9.04 -2.67
C LEU A 660 -14.44 -9.09 -3.68
N ALA A 661 -13.30 -8.48 -3.34
CA ALA A 661 -12.10 -8.49 -4.17
C ALA A 661 -11.56 -9.91 -4.36
N LEU A 662 -11.56 -10.74 -3.31
CA LEU A 662 -11.15 -12.14 -3.40
C LEU A 662 -12.03 -12.92 -4.38
N TYR A 663 -13.36 -12.78 -4.25
CA TYR A 663 -14.32 -13.47 -5.12
C TYR A 663 -14.25 -12.98 -6.57
N ALA A 664 -14.08 -11.67 -6.79
CA ALA A 664 -13.91 -11.06 -8.11
C ALA A 664 -12.54 -11.38 -8.76
N GLY A 665 -11.65 -12.13 -8.08
CA GLY A 665 -10.34 -12.52 -8.61
C GLY A 665 -9.23 -11.48 -8.43
N ASN A 666 -9.49 -10.37 -7.74
CA ASN A 666 -8.50 -9.36 -7.38
C ASN A 666 -7.88 -9.66 -6.00
N LEU A 667 -7.13 -10.77 -5.92
CA LEU A 667 -6.42 -11.19 -4.69
C LEU A 667 -5.50 -10.10 -4.12
N PRO A 668 -4.68 -9.38 -4.93
CA PRO A 668 -3.85 -8.28 -4.43
C PRO A 668 -4.63 -7.22 -3.66
N LEU A 669 -5.81 -6.84 -4.14
CA LEU A 669 -6.65 -5.87 -3.46
C LEU A 669 -7.22 -6.44 -2.15
N ALA A 670 -7.67 -7.70 -2.13
CA ALA A 670 -8.15 -8.34 -0.91
C ALA A 670 -7.08 -8.34 0.19
N ILE A 671 -5.86 -8.78 -0.16
CA ILE A 671 -4.69 -8.83 0.73
C ILE A 671 -4.33 -7.43 1.21
N THR A 672 -4.21 -6.46 0.29
CA THR A 672 -3.86 -5.08 0.64
C THR A 672 -4.91 -4.46 1.57
N ARG A 673 -6.21 -4.71 1.35
CA ARG A 673 -7.27 -4.23 2.23
C ARG A 673 -7.11 -4.77 3.65
N MET A 674 -6.86 -6.07 3.79
CA MET A 674 -6.61 -6.71 5.09
C MET A 674 -5.28 -6.25 5.73
N HIS A 675 -4.25 -5.86 4.99
CA HIS A 675 -3.07 -5.23 5.60
C HIS A 675 -3.33 -3.78 6.05
N ARG A 676 -4.18 -3.04 5.32
CA ARG A 676 -4.33 -1.59 5.46
C ARG A 676 -5.40 -1.19 6.46
N SER A 677 -6.48 -1.96 6.59
CA SER A 677 -7.60 -1.65 7.50
C SER A 677 -7.14 -1.45 8.94
N ILE A 678 -6.06 -2.10 9.36
CA ILE A 678 -5.49 -1.95 10.71
C ILE A 678 -5.11 -0.51 11.09
N SER A 679 -4.83 0.36 10.12
CA SER A 679 -4.52 1.78 10.39
C SER A 679 -5.72 2.52 11.01
N ARG A 680 -6.94 2.02 10.78
CA ARG A 680 -8.17 2.59 11.38
C ARG A 680 -8.29 2.33 12.88
N ILE A 681 -7.62 1.30 13.43
CA ILE A 681 -7.77 0.92 14.85
C ILE A 681 -7.51 2.13 15.74
N ARG A 682 -6.40 2.87 15.52
CA ARG A 682 -6.06 4.04 16.35
C ARG A 682 -6.95 5.26 16.13
N ARG A 683 -7.67 5.30 14.99
CA ARG A 683 -8.63 6.36 14.69
C ARG A 683 -10.00 6.07 15.30
N GLN A 684 -10.37 4.79 15.37
CA GLN A 684 -11.67 4.35 15.89
C GLN A 684 -11.65 4.06 17.39
N MET A 685 -10.52 3.59 17.93
CA MET A 685 -10.35 3.17 19.32
C MET A 685 -9.39 4.11 20.05
N ASN A 686 -9.76 4.49 21.26
CA ASN A 686 -8.85 5.16 22.17
C ASN A 686 -7.74 4.19 22.58
N ALA A 687 -6.49 4.54 22.28
CA ALA A 687 -5.34 3.67 22.54
C ALA A 687 -5.13 3.34 24.04
N THR A 688 -5.61 4.19 24.95
CA THR A 688 -5.44 4.00 26.40
C THR A 688 -6.61 3.26 27.02
N THR A 689 -7.85 3.54 26.61
CA THR A 689 -9.05 2.99 27.27
C THR A 689 -9.76 1.91 26.46
N GLY A 690 -9.51 1.79 25.16
CA GLY A 690 -10.28 0.92 24.25
C GLY A 690 -11.64 1.51 23.84
N ALA A 691 -12.04 2.65 24.41
CA ALA A 691 -13.31 3.30 24.08
C ALA A 691 -13.43 3.58 22.58
N LEU A 692 -14.65 3.46 22.05
CA LEU A 692 -15.01 3.75 20.65
C LEU A 692 -15.73 5.11 20.59
N PRO A 693 -15.02 6.26 20.45
CA PRO A 693 -15.58 7.57 20.77
C PRO A 693 -16.69 8.03 19.82
N HIS A 694 -16.60 7.64 18.54
CA HIS A 694 -17.65 7.94 17.55
C HIS A 694 -18.93 7.17 17.82
N GLU A 695 -18.82 5.97 18.40
CA GLU A 695 -19.95 5.09 18.67
C GLU A 695 -20.62 5.46 19.99
N LEU A 696 -19.84 5.85 21.00
CA LEU A 696 -20.33 6.34 22.30
C LEU A 696 -21.20 7.60 22.21
N ARG A 697 -21.06 8.40 21.15
CA ARG A 697 -21.87 9.62 20.94
C ARG A 697 -23.24 9.33 20.32
N ARG A 698 -23.53 8.08 19.95
CA ARG A 698 -24.78 7.72 19.26
C ARG A 698 -25.92 7.51 20.26
N PRO A 699 -27.18 7.82 19.89
CA PRO A 699 -28.32 7.62 20.78
C PRO A 699 -28.44 6.17 21.28
N ILE A 700 -28.24 5.19 20.39
CA ILE A 700 -28.19 3.76 20.72
C ILE A 700 -26.74 3.24 20.79
N CYS A 701 -25.88 3.82 21.64
CA CYS A 701 -24.45 3.55 21.59
C CYS A 701 -24.02 2.11 21.95
N GLU A 702 -24.81 1.31 22.67
CA GLU A 702 -24.48 -0.11 22.90
C GLU A 702 -24.49 -0.90 21.59
N HIS A 703 -25.49 -0.64 20.75
CA HIS A 703 -25.60 -1.26 19.43
C HIS A 703 -24.39 -0.92 18.56
N TYR A 704 -23.99 0.35 18.50
CA TYR A 704 -22.88 0.78 17.65
C TYR A 704 -21.53 0.25 18.15
N GLN A 705 -21.33 0.14 19.46
CA GLN A 705 -20.13 -0.50 19.99
C GLN A 705 -20.05 -1.98 19.62
N ALA A 706 -21.13 -2.75 19.84
CA ALA A 706 -21.21 -4.15 19.44
C ALA A 706 -20.97 -4.31 17.94
N PHE A 707 -21.62 -3.47 17.13
CA PHE A 707 -21.54 -3.51 15.68
C PHE A 707 -20.13 -3.20 15.15
N THR A 708 -19.44 -2.21 15.72
CA THR A 708 -18.04 -1.91 15.36
C THR A 708 -17.10 -3.03 15.76
N LEU A 709 -17.21 -3.55 16.99
CA LEU A 709 -16.35 -4.64 17.44
C LEU A 709 -16.56 -5.91 16.63
N GLN A 710 -17.80 -6.23 16.28
CA GLN A 710 -18.13 -7.31 15.39
C GLN A 710 -17.49 -7.16 13.99
N GLY A 711 -17.44 -5.94 13.45
CA GLY A 711 -16.70 -5.66 12.22
C GLY A 711 -15.20 -5.95 12.37
N TRP A 712 -14.62 -5.62 13.53
CA TRP A 712 -13.20 -5.87 13.81
C TRP A 712 -12.89 -7.35 14.04
N THR A 713 -13.72 -8.09 14.78
CA THR A 713 -13.54 -9.54 14.95
C THR A 713 -13.73 -10.27 13.61
N THR A 714 -14.68 -9.83 12.78
CA THR A 714 -14.85 -10.34 11.41
C THR A 714 -13.60 -10.07 10.56
N MET A 715 -13.06 -8.85 10.57
CA MET A 715 -11.84 -8.53 9.83
C MET A 715 -10.63 -9.32 10.35
N ALA A 716 -10.51 -9.49 11.68
CA ALA A 716 -9.47 -10.29 12.30
C ALA A 716 -9.51 -11.73 11.80
N ARG A 717 -10.69 -12.36 11.81
CA ARG A 717 -10.90 -13.72 11.30
C ARG A 717 -10.53 -13.87 9.82
N MET A 718 -10.94 -12.92 8.98
CA MET A 718 -10.58 -12.94 7.54
C MET A 718 -9.07 -12.78 7.34
N ALA A 719 -8.43 -11.91 8.11
CA ALA A 719 -7.00 -11.60 7.99
C ALA A 719 -6.10 -12.78 8.39
N GLU A 720 -6.58 -13.72 9.22
CA GLU A 720 -5.84 -14.95 9.53
C GLU A 720 -5.58 -15.82 8.28
N LYS A 721 -6.45 -15.74 7.26
CA LYS A 721 -6.26 -16.46 5.98
C LYS A 721 -5.05 -15.97 5.18
N ILE A 722 -4.42 -14.88 5.61
CA ILE A 722 -3.17 -14.35 5.05
C ILE A 722 -2.07 -14.21 6.11
N GLY A 723 -2.19 -14.94 7.24
CA GLY A 723 -1.18 -14.92 8.30
C GLY A 723 -1.21 -13.72 9.23
N LEU A 724 -2.20 -12.82 9.11
CA LEU A 724 -2.29 -11.63 9.93
C LEU A 724 -3.14 -11.85 11.18
N ASN A 725 -2.49 -11.90 12.33
CA ASN A 725 -3.18 -11.93 13.62
C ASN A 725 -3.44 -10.50 14.13
N TYR A 726 -4.68 -10.03 13.99
CA TYR A 726 -5.09 -8.69 14.45
C TYR A 726 -5.12 -8.57 15.97
N TRP A 727 -5.48 -9.63 16.69
CA TRP A 727 -5.56 -9.64 18.14
C TRP A 727 -4.22 -9.43 18.84
N LYS A 728 -3.11 -9.73 18.16
CA LYS A 728 -1.73 -9.52 18.66
C LYS A 728 -1.14 -8.16 18.26
N ARG A 729 -1.89 -7.28 17.58
CA ARG A 729 -1.39 -5.99 17.11
C ARG A 729 -1.61 -4.90 18.15
N PHE A 730 -0.65 -3.98 18.25
CA PHE A 730 -0.68 -2.87 19.22
C PHE A 730 -0.72 -3.34 20.67
N ALA A 731 0.13 -4.31 21.02
CA ALA A 731 0.40 -4.64 22.41
C ALA A 731 1.15 -3.48 23.10
N ASP A 732 0.82 -3.19 24.35
CA ASP A 732 1.47 -2.13 25.15
C ASP A 732 2.97 -2.37 25.37
N SER A 733 3.47 -3.60 25.16
CA SER A 733 4.88 -3.99 25.19
C SER A 733 5.08 -5.35 24.49
N ASP A 734 6.33 -5.75 24.26
CA ASP A 734 6.69 -7.09 23.73
C ASP A 734 6.44 -8.24 24.74
N VAL A 735 5.77 -7.98 25.86
CA VAL A 735 5.44 -8.98 26.88
C VAL A 735 4.21 -9.78 26.45
N PRO A 736 4.23 -11.13 26.51
CA PRO A 736 3.12 -11.99 26.08
C PRO A 736 1.76 -11.75 26.78
N SER A 737 1.74 -11.03 27.91
CA SER A 737 0.56 -10.69 28.71
C SER A 737 0.06 -9.24 28.50
N ALA A 738 0.66 -8.48 27.58
CA ALA A 738 0.26 -7.10 27.33
C ALA A 738 -1.07 -7.04 26.56
N GLU A 739 -2.02 -6.30 27.11
CA GLU A 739 -3.31 -6.07 26.48
C GLU A 739 -3.16 -5.33 25.16
N THR A 740 -3.81 -5.83 24.10
CA THR A 740 -3.81 -5.18 22.79
C THR A 740 -4.97 -4.21 22.63
N ALA A 741 -4.89 -3.31 21.65
CA ALA A 741 -5.95 -2.33 21.39
C ALA A 741 -7.34 -2.98 21.18
N LEU A 742 -7.39 -4.13 20.48
CA LEU A 742 -8.66 -4.84 20.24
C LEU A 742 -9.15 -5.56 21.50
N CYS A 743 -8.28 -6.22 22.26
CA CYS A 743 -8.63 -6.80 23.57
C CYS A 743 -9.19 -5.73 24.52
N ARG A 744 -8.54 -4.56 24.56
CA ARG A 744 -8.98 -3.42 25.38
C ARG A 744 -10.33 -2.87 24.96
N ALA A 745 -10.56 -2.76 23.65
CA ALA A 745 -11.84 -2.29 23.14
C ALA A 745 -12.98 -3.26 23.47
N VAL A 746 -12.74 -4.57 23.38
CA VAL A 746 -13.70 -5.58 23.83
C VAL A 746 -13.94 -5.47 25.32
N ARG A 747 -12.90 -5.42 26.16
CA ARG A 747 -13.03 -5.28 27.63
C ARG A 747 -13.82 -4.04 28.02
N TYR A 748 -13.49 -2.88 27.43
CA TYR A 748 -14.16 -1.61 27.71
C TYR A 748 -15.65 -1.66 27.33
N ALA A 749 -15.95 -2.18 26.15
CA ALA A 749 -17.30 -2.15 25.61
C ALA A 749 -18.18 -3.26 26.19
N ASN A 750 -17.58 -4.32 26.75
CA ASN A 750 -18.25 -5.50 27.27
C ASN A 750 -19.36 -5.13 28.28
N PRO A 751 -20.64 -5.30 27.93
CA PRO A 751 -21.74 -4.97 28.83
C PRO A 751 -21.82 -5.91 30.04
N TYR A 752 -21.13 -7.06 30.00
CA TYR A 752 -21.04 -8.04 31.08
C TYR A 752 -20.15 -7.60 32.24
N LEU A 753 -19.26 -6.62 32.00
CA LEU A 753 -18.32 -6.13 33.02
C LEU A 753 -18.81 -4.80 33.62
N SER A 754 -18.61 -4.62 34.93
CA SER A 754 -19.05 -3.44 35.69
C SER A 754 -18.26 -2.15 35.43
N HIS A 755 -17.41 -2.12 34.40
CA HIS A 755 -16.39 -1.08 34.24
C HIS A 755 -16.90 0.23 33.64
N ARG A 756 -18.13 0.26 33.12
CA ARG A 756 -18.78 1.49 32.63
C ARG A 756 -20.29 1.45 32.79
N GLY A 757 -20.90 2.64 32.85
CA GLY A 757 -22.35 2.76 32.73
C GLY A 757 -22.84 2.35 31.33
N VAL A 758 -24.04 1.77 31.27
CA VAL A 758 -24.76 1.50 30.02
C VAL A 758 -25.17 2.83 29.39
N CYS A 759 -25.12 2.89 28.06
CA CYS A 759 -25.66 4.02 27.32
C CYS A 759 -27.13 4.32 27.69
N PRO A 760 -27.48 5.56 28.04
CA PRO A 760 -28.85 5.90 28.45
C PRO A 760 -29.93 5.56 27.42
N GLY A 761 -29.61 5.62 26.11
CA GLY A 761 -30.57 5.32 25.04
C GLY A 761 -30.75 3.84 24.71
N ASN A 762 -30.23 2.93 25.54
CA ASN A 762 -30.32 1.48 25.35
C ASN A 762 -30.91 0.73 26.56
N ILE A 763 -31.44 1.42 27.58
CA ILE A 763 -31.82 0.79 28.86
C ILE A 763 -32.91 -0.29 28.71
N ASP A 764 -33.75 -0.23 27.67
CA ASP A 764 -34.91 -1.14 27.52
C ASP A 764 -34.78 -2.22 26.41
N ASP A 765 -33.70 -2.24 25.61
CA ASP A 765 -33.60 -3.10 24.38
C ASP A 765 -32.17 -3.57 24.02
N ILE A 766 -31.31 -3.82 25.01
CA ILE A 766 -30.00 -4.45 24.72
C ILE A 766 -30.19 -5.96 24.62
N ASN A 767 -30.12 -6.50 23.40
CA ASN A 767 -29.88 -7.92 23.22
C ASN A 767 -28.43 -8.27 23.58
N VAL A 768 -28.18 -8.54 24.86
CA VAL A 768 -26.84 -8.81 25.40
C VAL A 768 -26.20 -10.05 24.73
N ARG A 769 -27.01 -11.02 24.30
CA ARG A 769 -26.53 -12.24 23.62
C ARG A 769 -25.74 -11.95 22.34
N ARG A 770 -26.00 -10.82 21.67
CA ARG A 770 -25.27 -10.40 20.46
C ARG A 770 -23.77 -10.20 20.71
N TRP A 771 -23.35 -10.01 21.97
CA TRP A 771 -21.96 -9.90 22.34
C TRP A 771 -21.23 -11.24 22.43
N GLN A 772 -21.94 -12.35 22.59
CA GLN A 772 -21.33 -13.68 22.77
C GLN A 772 -20.33 -14.04 21.66
N PRO A 773 -20.62 -13.81 20.35
CA PRO A 773 -19.62 -14.07 19.31
C PRO A 773 -18.32 -13.28 19.45
N ILE A 774 -18.43 -12.01 19.86
CA ILE A 774 -17.28 -11.14 20.05
C ILE A 774 -16.45 -11.62 21.25
N LEU A 775 -17.12 -12.03 22.33
CA LEU A 775 -16.48 -12.47 23.56
C LEU A 775 -15.80 -13.83 23.39
N VAL A 776 -16.44 -14.76 22.68
CA VAL A 776 -15.82 -16.05 22.35
C VAL A 776 -14.57 -15.84 21.53
N ASP A 777 -14.62 -15.05 20.46
CA ASP A 777 -13.40 -14.73 19.68
C ASP A 777 -12.33 -14.09 20.57
N ALA A 778 -12.72 -13.11 21.40
CA ALA A 778 -11.78 -12.40 22.26
C ALA A 778 -11.12 -13.31 23.31
N LEU A 779 -11.87 -14.21 23.98
CA LEU A 779 -11.33 -15.08 25.02
C LEU A 779 -10.22 -16.01 24.50
N HIS A 780 -10.30 -16.44 23.24
CA HIS A 780 -9.27 -17.26 22.61
C HIS A 780 -7.95 -16.51 22.37
N HIS A 781 -7.99 -15.18 22.30
CA HIS A 781 -6.83 -14.37 21.96
C HIS A 781 -6.40 -13.40 23.07
N CYS A 782 -7.25 -13.19 24.07
CA CYS A 782 -7.09 -12.21 25.15
C CYS A 782 -7.25 -12.92 26.51
N PRO A 783 -6.24 -13.67 26.98
CA PRO A 783 -6.32 -14.44 28.22
C PRO A 783 -6.66 -13.60 29.47
N MET A 784 -6.37 -12.29 29.44
CA MET A 784 -6.75 -11.38 30.54
C MET A 784 -8.26 -11.25 30.74
N LEU A 785 -9.06 -11.48 29.69
CA LEU A 785 -10.53 -11.47 29.80
C LEU A 785 -11.05 -12.67 30.59
N ASP A 786 -10.30 -13.78 30.62
CA ASP A 786 -10.66 -15.00 31.35
C ASP A 786 -10.52 -14.80 32.87
N HIS A 787 -9.46 -14.13 33.33
CA HIS A 787 -9.24 -13.83 34.75
C HIS A 787 -10.25 -12.85 35.36
N GLU A 788 -10.77 -11.90 34.57
CA GLU A 788 -11.81 -10.96 35.04
C GLU A 788 -13.21 -11.59 35.09
N LEU A 789 -13.46 -12.65 34.30
CA LEU A 789 -14.73 -13.41 34.32
C LEU A 789 -14.71 -14.56 35.35
N THR A 790 -13.55 -15.18 35.61
CA THR A 790 -13.42 -16.36 36.49
C THR A 790 -12.94 -16.07 37.92
N SER A 791 -12.40 -14.88 38.21
CA SER A 791 -12.05 -14.53 39.60
C SER A 791 -13.33 -14.16 40.36
N GLY A 792 -13.89 -15.15 41.06
CA GLY A 792 -15.01 -15.04 42.00
C GLY A 792 -14.79 -14.10 43.20
N HIS A 793 -14.31 -12.89 42.96
CA HIS A 793 -14.45 -11.80 43.90
C HIS A 793 -15.88 -11.28 43.83
N HIS A 794 -16.61 -11.46 44.93
CA HIS A 794 -17.92 -10.91 45.26
C HIS A 794 -18.00 -9.35 45.23
N SER A 795 -17.23 -8.68 44.38
CA SER A 795 -17.17 -7.22 44.24
C SER A 795 -17.31 -6.71 42.80
N VAL A 796 -17.32 -7.57 41.77
CA VAL A 796 -17.73 -7.15 40.41
C VAL A 796 -19.25 -6.99 40.43
N LYS A 797 -19.74 -5.75 40.51
CA LYS A 797 -21.18 -5.42 40.45
C LYS A 797 -21.72 -5.76 39.06
N ILE A 798 -22.06 -7.01 38.81
CA ILE A 798 -22.69 -7.45 37.56
C ILE A 798 -23.81 -6.48 37.24
N ASN A 799 -23.78 -5.92 36.04
CA ASN A 799 -24.73 -4.92 35.61
C ASN A 799 -26.14 -5.51 35.72
N PRO A 800 -27.07 -4.91 36.49
CA PRO A 800 -28.38 -5.49 36.77
C PRO A 800 -29.26 -5.67 35.52
N LEU A 801 -28.86 -5.09 34.37
CA LEU A 801 -29.50 -5.29 33.07
C LEU A 801 -29.07 -6.59 32.37
N ILE A 802 -28.09 -7.33 32.91
CA ILE A 802 -27.66 -8.61 32.38
C ILE A 802 -28.56 -9.72 32.94
N PRO A 803 -29.24 -10.51 32.08
CA PRO A 803 -29.98 -11.69 32.53
C PRO A 803 -29.09 -12.66 33.31
N PRO A 804 -29.55 -13.24 34.44
CA PRO A 804 -28.75 -14.15 35.25
C PRO A 804 -28.11 -15.32 34.48
N GLU A 805 -28.80 -15.82 33.45
CA GLU A 805 -28.33 -16.90 32.58
C GLU A 805 -27.20 -16.50 31.61
N LEU A 806 -26.80 -15.22 31.59
CA LEU A 806 -25.74 -14.70 30.74
C LEU A 806 -24.56 -14.13 31.54
N ILE A 807 -24.57 -14.25 32.87
CA ILE A 807 -23.49 -13.77 33.75
C ILE A 807 -22.18 -14.55 33.53
N ASP A 808 -22.29 -15.82 33.12
CA ASP A 808 -21.18 -16.70 32.76
C ASP A 808 -21.54 -17.44 31.46
N PRO A 809 -21.35 -16.83 30.27
CA PRO A 809 -21.80 -17.41 29.02
C PRO A 809 -21.00 -18.68 28.69
N PRO A 810 -21.65 -19.74 28.16
CA PRO A 810 -20.95 -20.97 27.83
C PRO A 810 -19.84 -20.71 26.80
N LEU A 811 -18.64 -21.22 27.06
CA LEU A 811 -17.51 -21.14 26.13
C LEU A 811 -17.60 -22.16 25.01
N ASN A 812 -18.42 -23.19 25.20
CA ASN A 812 -18.74 -24.16 24.16
C ASN A 812 -19.61 -23.50 23.09
N HIS A 813 -19.05 -23.29 21.90
CA HIS A 813 -19.73 -22.63 20.79
C HIS A 813 -21.01 -23.36 20.33
N TYR A 814 -21.16 -24.66 20.62
CA TYR A 814 -22.40 -25.40 20.33
C TYR A 814 -23.56 -25.06 21.28
N GLU A 815 -23.28 -24.49 22.45
CA GLU A 815 -24.28 -24.08 23.43
C GLU A 815 -24.76 -22.64 23.21
N ILE A 816 -24.11 -21.91 22.30
CA ILE A 816 -24.47 -20.54 21.95
C ILE A 816 -25.38 -20.56 20.72
N PRO A 817 -26.45 -19.74 20.67
CA PRO A 817 -27.32 -19.65 19.50
C PRO A 817 -26.54 -19.42 18.20
N GLY A 818 -26.83 -20.24 17.19
CA GLY A 818 -26.26 -20.08 15.86
C GLY A 818 -26.86 -18.89 15.10
N LEU A 819 -28.00 -18.37 15.54
CA LEU A 819 -28.76 -17.34 14.84
C LEU A 819 -29.02 -16.09 15.71
N PHE A 820 -28.86 -14.94 15.07
CA PHE A 820 -29.17 -13.62 15.62
C PHE A 820 -30.06 -12.83 14.65
N ASN A 821 -30.46 -11.61 15.02
CA ASN A 821 -31.24 -10.77 14.12
C ASN A 821 -30.40 -10.48 12.86
N MET A 822 -30.99 -10.62 11.67
CA MET A 822 -30.29 -10.37 10.40
C MET A 822 -29.73 -8.94 10.31
N SER A 823 -30.31 -7.96 11.03
CA SER A 823 -29.78 -6.60 11.08
C SER A 823 -28.51 -6.45 11.91
N ASP A 824 -28.21 -7.41 12.80
CA ASP A 824 -27.01 -7.39 13.64
C ASP A 824 -25.73 -7.64 12.83
N GLY A 825 -25.88 -8.22 11.63
CA GLY A 825 -24.77 -8.49 10.73
C GLY A 825 -23.85 -9.62 11.20
N ILE A 826 -24.33 -10.51 12.07
CA ILE A 826 -23.64 -11.73 12.48
C ILE A 826 -23.94 -12.79 11.43
N GLY A 827 -22.92 -13.52 10.98
CA GLY A 827 -23.11 -14.60 10.02
C GLY A 827 -24.04 -15.69 10.57
N PRO A 828 -24.97 -16.23 9.77
CA PRO A 828 -25.80 -17.34 10.22
C PRO A 828 -24.91 -18.53 10.56
N PHE A 829 -25.16 -19.17 11.70
CA PHE A 829 -24.38 -20.31 12.18
C PHE A 829 -22.88 -20.01 12.23
N TRP A 830 -22.53 -18.79 12.67
CA TRP A 830 -21.16 -18.33 12.92
C TRP A 830 -20.31 -19.31 13.74
N ASN A 831 -20.96 -20.15 14.56
CA ASN A 831 -20.38 -21.17 15.40
C ASN A 831 -20.01 -22.49 14.70
N LEU A 832 -20.53 -22.81 13.51
CA LEU A 832 -20.12 -24.00 12.74
C LEU A 832 -18.76 -23.83 12.03
N GLY A 833 -18.25 -22.60 11.99
CA GLY A 833 -16.95 -22.26 11.41
C GLY A 833 -15.94 -21.78 12.45
N LEU A 834 -16.24 -21.97 13.73
CA LEU A 834 -15.39 -21.55 14.84
C LEU A 834 -14.50 -22.69 15.33
N PHE A 835 -13.22 -22.36 15.52
CA PHE A 835 -12.08 -23.20 15.89
C PHE A 835 -11.59 -24.12 14.79
#